data_AF-A0A3D0F695-F1
#
_entry.id   AF-A0A3D0F695-F1
#
_cell.length_a   1.000
_cell.length_b   1.000
_cell.length_c   1.000
_cell.angle_alpha   90.00
_cell.angle_beta   90.00
_cell.angle_gamma   90.00
#
_symmetry.space_group_name_H-M   'P 1'
#
loop_
_entity.id
_entity.type
_entity.pdbx_description
1 polymer ?
#
loop_
_entity_poly.entity_id
_entity_poly.type
_entity_poly.pdbx_seq_one_letter_code
_entity_poly.pdbx_strand_id
1 'polypeptide(L)'
;MATNKKINNYKSFYADQVKEAIDEQQKVNKSQMCQLFKSDELSLAYVESVQKETGMVVLKFPRRMAPRLKVQKSFTVIKKSARKDQGDRPTEWTCHWGEFCENPDYHSFESDIVPMYYVQGKDDGYDYVACSSIRTKMYDLLVKTTSEGKSLSVIVYNPFPPVDYYKNLSRYMDMFSDNKELVMEPLFQYEDWRPEELAFDENNPSCISDTIHKTLDEHNCVIVQGPPGTGKSYTIAIIVASYLENGHSVCLTTMANKGLVELIKQKPLEKYLPVGKVSKTNLSIDEHKQIRGVKNAGSDLVVPDGELLCATNYVLSSVFSEKKMTLNGLPSYDLIVIEEASQAFLTTIAAFKQLGKKCLIVGDPMQLPPIVKLNNPLYNSWNVNTQVEGLKTFALGSDIKAYRIVTTFRLTEKSAALTKIFYGNRFISVKKEYQDFTTAGISMFPNEGGVLFCCTNDLKNGLYSDTADRMIHLVVDTMEKMYPERSLAIITPFRDTVKELQKRFSISDIELDVTIETIDRIQGMTVDYAILYIPGRNPGFALEERRFNVATSRSRSTTLIISDLPLQQFHSISPKVIKFVNQCDIIDNNYNVSAYQMVVEEPIQAAQPLQESSSVEVGNIKVKIVGNIDLSKFERTKKEIQPEKKNYYIIDTNVFVNFPDIINKIDKKYPIIVSAKVTDELDKLKIKLTEQEKHNAENALRILNNENSHEIIYEFSDVSLLPDDFDKRSPDNMILSVALKYKAENPIMLTSDNGLQLKSKILGITTISLKNFLKNNHFIRLS
;
A
#
# COMPACT_ATOMS: atom_id res chain seq x y z
N MET A 1 34.83 -3.91 2.13
CA MET A 1 34.63 -2.48 1.76
C MET A 1 33.22 -2.21 1.21
N ALA A 2 32.72 -2.96 0.23
CA ALA A 2 31.37 -2.74 -0.33
C ALA A 2 30.22 -2.98 0.67
N THR A 3 30.28 -4.07 1.47
CA THR A 3 29.30 -4.38 2.53
C THR A 3 29.16 -3.25 3.54
N ASN A 4 30.28 -2.75 4.07
CA ASN A 4 30.28 -1.64 5.03
C ASN A 4 29.72 -0.35 4.43
N LYS A 5 29.96 -0.08 3.14
CA LYS A 5 29.37 1.07 2.45
C LYS A 5 27.84 0.96 2.39
N LYS A 6 27.31 -0.22 2.05
CA LYS A 6 25.87 -0.45 1.95
C LYS A 6 25.17 -0.37 3.31
N ILE A 7 25.77 -0.95 4.35
CA ILE A 7 25.28 -0.80 5.74
C ILE A 7 25.26 0.68 6.14
N ASN A 8 26.33 1.44 5.87
CA ASN A 8 26.37 2.87 6.18
C ASN A 8 25.28 3.65 5.44
N ASN A 9 25.01 3.34 4.17
CA ASN A 9 23.92 3.96 3.42
C ASN A 9 22.54 3.69 4.06
N TYR A 10 22.28 2.47 4.53
CA TYR A 10 21.03 2.16 5.23
C TYR A 10 20.92 2.83 6.60
N LYS A 11 22.02 2.94 7.33
CA LYS A 11 22.06 3.73 8.56
C LYS A 11 21.78 5.20 8.29
N SER A 12 22.33 5.77 7.22
CA SER A 12 22.02 7.13 6.77
C SER A 12 20.55 7.28 6.43
N PHE A 13 19.93 6.31 5.74
CA PHE A 13 18.48 6.31 5.51
C PHE A 13 17.68 6.35 6.82
N TYR A 14 18.01 5.52 7.81
CA TYR A 14 17.35 5.56 9.12
C TYR A 14 17.60 6.87 9.87
N ALA A 15 18.82 7.42 9.79
CA ALA A 15 19.13 8.71 10.38
C ALA A 15 18.32 9.84 9.73
N ASP A 16 18.11 9.81 8.42
CA ASP A 16 17.25 10.76 7.70
C ASP A 16 15.79 10.64 8.18
N GLN A 17 15.25 9.43 8.37
CA GLN A 17 13.90 9.26 8.92
C GLN A 17 13.76 9.84 10.34
N VAL A 18 14.77 9.64 11.19
CA VAL A 18 14.81 10.21 12.55
C VAL A 18 14.90 11.72 12.51
N LYS A 19 15.81 12.26 11.69
CA LYS A 19 16.01 13.70 11.53
C LYS A 19 14.74 14.38 11.05
N GLU A 20 14.06 13.79 10.07
CA GLU A 20 12.82 14.38 9.54
C GLU A 20 11.71 14.42 10.59
N ALA A 21 11.55 13.38 11.41
CA ALA A 21 10.59 13.40 12.52
C ALA A 21 10.93 14.48 13.58
N ILE A 22 12.22 14.69 13.86
CA ILE A 22 12.68 15.75 14.76
C ILE A 22 12.44 17.13 14.14
N ASP A 23 12.77 17.33 12.87
CA ASP A 23 12.60 18.60 12.16
C ASP A 23 11.12 19.00 12.08
N GLU A 24 10.22 18.05 11.83
CA GLU A 24 8.77 18.27 11.89
C GLU A 24 8.30 18.67 13.30
N GLN A 25 8.75 17.96 14.33
CA GLN A 25 8.42 18.30 15.71
C GLN A 25 8.97 19.68 16.09
N GLN A 26 10.19 20.01 15.67
CA GLN A 26 10.78 21.34 15.92
C GLN A 26 10.02 22.44 15.19
N LYS A 27 9.53 22.18 13.98
CA LYS A 27 8.67 23.12 13.24
C LYS A 27 7.38 23.39 14.02
N VAL A 28 6.75 22.36 14.57
CA VAL A 28 5.59 22.51 15.46
C VAL A 28 5.96 23.28 16.72
N ASN A 29 7.05 22.91 17.41
CA ASN A 29 7.50 23.58 18.63
C ASN A 29 7.81 25.07 18.43
N LYS A 30 8.34 25.45 17.27
CA LYS A 30 8.64 26.85 16.89
C LYS A 30 7.45 27.61 16.31
N SER A 31 6.30 26.96 16.14
CA SER A 31 5.08 27.62 15.68
C SER A 31 4.31 28.21 16.86
N GLN A 32 3.65 29.33 16.64
CA GLN A 32 2.78 29.95 17.63
C GLN A 32 1.56 29.04 17.86
N MET A 33 1.14 28.89 19.11
CA MET A 33 -0.01 28.03 19.46
C MET A 33 -1.28 28.42 18.69
N CYS A 34 -1.56 29.72 18.54
CA CYS A 34 -2.72 30.20 17.78
C CYS A 34 -2.71 29.78 16.30
N GLN A 35 -1.53 29.59 15.69
CA GLN A 35 -1.40 29.07 14.33
C GLN A 35 -1.65 27.55 14.29
N LEU A 36 -1.13 26.83 15.29
CA LEU A 36 -1.30 25.38 15.37
C LEU A 36 -2.75 24.95 15.63
N PHE A 37 -3.52 25.75 16.37
CA PHE A 37 -4.97 25.56 16.50
C PHE A 37 -5.71 25.79 15.17
N LYS A 38 -5.24 26.72 14.33
CA LYS A 38 -5.83 26.99 13.00
C LYS A 38 -5.49 25.90 11.98
N SER A 39 -4.37 25.19 12.17
CA SER A 39 -3.91 24.13 11.28
C SER A 39 -4.26 22.72 11.76
N ASP A 40 -5.13 22.58 12.76
CA ASP A 40 -5.53 21.30 13.39
C ASP A 40 -4.38 20.47 14.01
N GLU A 41 -3.21 21.07 14.26
CA GLU A 41 -2.10 20.38 14.94
C GLU A 41 -2.33 20.33 16.46
N LEU A 42 -3.01 21.35 17.00
CA LEU A 42 -3.54 21.38 18.35
C LEU A 42 -5.07 21.45 18.31
N SER A 43 -5.73 20.73 19.21
CA SER A 43 -7.17 20.81 19.43
C SER A 43 -7.43 21.23 20.87
N LEU A 44 -8.17 22.33 21.06
CA LEU A 44 -8.67 22.72 22.37
C LEU A 44 -9.92 21.90 22.69
N ALA A 45 -9.98 21.34 23.89
CA ALA A 45 -11.16 20.63 24.37
C ALA A 45 -11.44 20.94 25.84
N TYR A 46 -12.64 20.57 26.27
CA TYR A 46 -13.06 20.68 27.65
C TYR A 46 -13.59 19.34 28.14
N VAL A 47 -13.25 18.96 29.35
CA VAL A 47 -13.71 17.71 29.97
C VAL A 47 -15.18 17.91 30.36
N GLU A 48 -16.08 17.18 29.70
CA GLU A 48 -17.53 17.24 29.96
C GLU A 48 -17.93 16.22 31.04
N SER A 49 -17.51 14.97 30.89
CA SER A 49 -17.84 13.90 31.84
C SER A 49 -16.87 12.73 31.79
N VAL A 50 -16.91 11.88 32.82
CA VAL A 50 -16.18 10.61 32.90
C VAL A 50 -17.21 9.49 33.09
N GLN A 51 -17.19 8.51 32.19
CA GLN A 51 -18.03 7.31 32.24
C GLN A 51 -17.28 6.21 32.99
N LYS A 52 -17.75 5.84 34.18
CA LYS A 52 -17.04 4.89 35.06
C LYS A 52 -17.15 3.45 34.57
N GLU A 53 -18.27 3.12 33.95
CA GLU A 53 -18.62 1.78 33.47
C GLU A 53 -17.72 1.37 32.30
N THR A 54 -17.60 2.28 31.32
CA THR A 54 -16.78 2.08 30.14
C THR A 54 -15.31 2.39 30.42
N GLY A 55 -15.04 3.34 31.31
CA GLY A 55 -13.72 3.93 31.53
C GLY A 55 -13.40 5.06 30.53
N MET A 56 -14.37 5.51 29.75
CA MET A 56 -14.19 6.57 28.76
C MET A 56 -14.38 7.96 29.37
N VAL A 57 -13.74 8.95 28.73
CA VAL A 57 -13.92 10.38 29.07
C VAL A 57 -14.55 11.08 27.88
N VAL A 58 -15.59 11.86 28.12
CA VAL A 58 -16.22 12.69 27.07
C VAL A 58 -15.56 14.06 27.08
N LEU A 59 -14.97 14.41 25.94
CA LEU A 59 -14.41 15.73 25.68
C LEU A 59 -15.33 16.49 24.73
N LYS A 60 -15.61 17.76 25.04
CA LYS A 60 -16.28 18.69 24.12
C LYS A 60 -15.25 19.57 23.42
N PHE A 61 -15.24 19.54 22.10
CA PHE A 61 -14.38 20.33 21.24
C PHE A 61 -15.21 21.44 20.60
N PRO A 62 -14.71 22.68 20.49
CA PRO A 62 -15.37 23.69 19.66
C PRO A 62 -15.63 23.12 18.26
N ARG A 63 -16.76 23.47 17.66
CA ARG A 63 -17.20 22.87 16.38
C ARG A 63 -16.09 22.88 15.33
N ARG A 64 -15.87 21.73 14.68
CA ARG A 64 -14.80 21.47 13.68
C ARG A 64 -13.37 21.38 14.22
N MET A 65 -13.14 21.52 15.53
CA MET A 65 -11.81 21.34 16.13
C MET A 65 -11.56 19.92 16.66
N ALA A 66 -12.56 19.04 16.60
CA ALA A 66 -12.40 17.66 17.03
C ALA A 66 -11.33 16.94 16.19
N PRO A 67 -10.36 16.24 16.82
CA PRO A 67 -9.36 15.48 16.10
C PRO A 67 -10.00 14.29 15.36
N ARG A 68 -9.27 13.75 14.39
CA ARG A 68 -9.63 12.48 13.72
C ARG A 68 -9.82 11.37 14.76
N LEU A 69 -10.88 10.58 14.62
CA LEU A 69 -11.18 9.46 15.50
C LEU A 69 -10.29 8.24 15.18
N LYS A 70 -10.20 7.31 16.13
CA LYS A 70 -9.47 6.03 16.06
C LYS A 70 -7.96 6.20 15.80
N VAL A 71 -7.41 7.37 16.17
CA VAL A 71 -5.98 7.69 16.11
C VAL A 71 -5.50 8.07 17.51
N GLN A 72 -4.40 7.46 17.97
CA GLN A 72 -3.78 7.83 19.24
C GLN A 72 -3.28 9.27 19.19
N LYS A 73 -3.60 10.02 20.25
CA LYS A 73 -3.21 11.39 20.52
C LYS A 73 -2.57 11.44 21.92
N SER A 74 -1.92 12.56 22.19
CA SER A 74 -1.54 12.97 23.53
C SER A 74 -2.41 14.13 23.97
N PHE A 75 -2.58 14.29 25.28
CA PHE A 75 -3.20 15.47 25.83
C PHE A 75 -2.64 15.88 27.18
N THR A 76 -2.83 17.16 27.50
CA THR A 76 -2.49 17.73 28.79
C THR A 76 -3.54 18.73 29.28
N VAL A 77 -3.66 18.89 30.59
CA VAL A 77 -4.56 19.84 31.24
C VAL A 77 -3.88 21.21 31.34
N ILE A 78 -4.57 22.27 30.92
CA ILE A 78 -4.10 23.64 31.04
C ILE A 78 -4.22 24.10 32.50
N LYS A 79 -3.11 24.59 33.09
CA LYS A 79 -3.10 25.16 34.44
C LYS A 79 -3.55 26.63 34.45
N LYS A 80 -4.00 27.11 35.61
CA LYS A 80 -4.46 28.50 35.80
C LYS A 80 -3.35 29.54 35.55
N SER A 81 -2.11 29.20 35.88
CA SER A 81 -0.90 30.01 35.61
C SER A 81 -0.72 30.33 34.14
N ALA A 82 -0.91 29.35 33.24
CA ALA A 82 -0.86 29.59 31.80
C ALA A 82 -1.87 30.65 31.36
N ARG A 83 -3.11 30.58 31.86
CA ARG A 83 -4.15 31.58 31.55
C ARG A 83 -3.84 32.96 32.12
N LYS A 84 -3.22 33.02 33.30
CA LYS A 84 -2.80 34.28 33.91
C LYS A 84 -1.73 34.98 33.08
N ASP A 85 -0.80 34.21 32.52
CA ASP A 85 0.35 34.76 31.79
C ASP A 85 0.06 35.02 30.31
N GLN A 86 -0.71 34.13 29.66
CA GLN A 86 -0.96 34.15 28.21
C GLN A 86 -2.35 34.70 27.83
N GLY A 87 -3.22 34.91 28.82
CA GLY A 87 -4.60 35.38 28.64
C GLY A 87 -5.64 34.24 28.66
N ASP A 88 -6.92 34.63 28.69
CA ASP A 88 -8.03 33.69 28.92
C ASP A 88 -8.42 32.83 27.70
N ARG A 89 -7.88 33.10 26.51
CA ARG A 89 -8.26 32.40 25.27
C ARG A 89 -7.08 31.61 24.70
N PRO A 90 -6.97 30.29 24.99
CA PRO A 90 -5.86 29.47 24.52
C PRO A 90 -5.63 29.49 23.01
N THR A 91 -6.71 29.59 22.23
CA THR A 91 -6.66 29.66 20.76
C THR A 91 -6.03 30.96 20.22
N GLU A 92 -5.88 31.99 21.05
CA GLU A 92 -5.29 33.28 20.70
C GLU A 92 -3.85 33.43 21.22
N TRP A 93 -3.33 32.45 21.98
CA TRP A 93 -1.99 32.52 22.55
C TRP A 93 -0.90 32.58 21.49
N THR A 94 0.01 33.53 21.66
CA THR A 94 1.11 33.81 20.73
C THR A 94 2.44 33.20 21.15
N CYS A 95 2.53 32.62 22.36
CA CYS A 95 3.68 31.82 22.75
C CYS A 95 3.87 30.62 21.81
N HIS A 96 5.11 30.16 21.72
CA HIS A 96 5.45 29.01 20.91
C HIS A 96 5.08 27.72 21.65
N TRP A 97 4.70 26.68 20.90
CA TRP A 97 4.34 25.39 21.52
C TRP A 97 5.47 24.78 22.36
N GLY A 98 6.72 24.97 21.94
CA GLY A 98 7.89 24.53 22.71
C GLY A 98 7.99 25.22 24.07
N GLU A 99 7.80 26.54 24.12
CA GLU A 99 7.80 27.33 25.37
C GLU A 99 6.70 26.87 26.31
N PHE A 100 5.52 26.53 25.77
CA PHE A 100 4.43 25.96 26.56
C PHE A 100 4.81 24.61 27.16
N CYS A 101 5.40 23.70 26.37
CA CYS A 101 5.78 22.36 26.81
C CYS A 101 6.95 22.35 27.80
N GLU A 102 7.87 23.31 27.69
CA GLU A 102 9.03 23.43 28.59
C GLU A 102 8.66 24.03 29.95
N ASN A 103 7.52 24.73 30.04
CA ASN A 103 7.08 25.36 31.27
C ASN A 103 6.16 24.43 32.09
N PRO A 104 6.66 23.77 33.15
CA PRO A 104 5.86 22.83 33.94
C PRO A 104 4.72 23.52 34.69
N ASP A 105 4.75 24.85 34.87
CA ASP A 105 3.65 25.59 35.48
C ASP A 105 2.50 25.81 34.53
N TYR A 106 2.64 25.56 33.22
CA TYR A 106 1.58 25.82 32.25
C TYR A 106 0.62 24.64 32.06
N HIS A 107 1.09 23.42 32.33
CA HIS A 107 0.30 22.23 32.07
C HIS A 107 0.52 21.11 33.10
N SER A 108 -0.37 20.11 33.09
CA SER A 108 -0.19 18.88 33.86
C SER A 108 0.83 17.94 33.21
N PHE A 109 1.10 16.80 33.85
CA PHE A 109 1.76 15.69 33.13
C PHE A 109 0.90 15.25 31.94
N GLU A 110 1.55 14.71 30.90
CA GLU A 110 0.90 14.21 29.69
C GLU A 110 0.22 12.85 29.91
N SER A 111 -0.87 12.61 29.17
CA SER A 111 -1.47 11.29 29.00
C SER A 111 -1.77 11.00 27.53
N ASP A 112 -1.81 9.72 27.19
CA ASP A 112 -2.37 9.23 25.93
C ASP A 112 -3.90 9.39 25.93
N ILE A 113 -4.49 9.49 24.73
CA ILE A 113 -5.93 9.49 24.49
C ILE A 113 -6.25 9.01 23.07
N VAL A 114 -7.32 8.25 22.90
CA VAL A 114 -7.84 7.85 21.58
C VAL A 114 -9.29 8.33 21.46
N PRO A 115 -9.59 9.30 20.57
CA PRO A 115 -10.97 9.69 20.29
C PRO A 115 -11.71 8.57 19.55
N MET A 116 -12.86 8.12 20.03
CA MET A 116 -13.52 6.88 19.56
C MET A 116 -14.70 7.14 18.64
N TYR A 117 -15.68 7.91 19.10
CA TYR A 117 -16.94 8.23 18.41
C TYR A 117 -17.52 9.54 18.94
N TYR A 118 -18.32 10.20 18.11
CA TYR A 118 -19.09 11.39 18.50
C TYR A 118 -20.28 10.96 19.38
N VAL A 119 -20.60 11.75 20.38
CA VAL A 119 -21.78 11.54 21.25
C VAL A 119 -22.75 12.70 21.10
N GLN A 120 -24.03 12.47 21.36
CA GLN A 120 -25.03 13.54 21.31
C GLN A 120 -24.66 14.66 22.29
N GLY A 121 -24.54 15.87 21.75
CA GLY A 121 -24.14 17.06 22.48
C GLY A 121 -25.33 17.82 23.08
N LYS A 122 -25.06 18.65 24.10
CA LYS A 122 -26.03 19.60 24.66
C LYS A 122 -26.00 20.98 23.99
N ASP A 123 -24.97 21.25 23.20
CA ASP A 123 -24.68 22.56 22.61
C ASP A 123 -24.17 22.37 21.18
N ASP A 124 -24.89 22.92 20.20
CA ASP A 124 -24.57 22.86 18.77
C ASP A 124 -23.26 23.58 18.38
N GLY A 125 -22.70 24.37 19.30
CA GLY A 125 -21.39 25.00 19.17
C GLY A 125 -20.21 24.05 19.41
N TYR A 126 -20.45 22.81 19.85
CA TYR A 126 -19.42 21.84 20.19
C TYR A 126 -19.66 20.46 19.56
N ASP A 127 -18.56 19.81 19.18
CA ASP A 127 -18.52 18.38 18.87
C ASP A 127 -18.11 17.62 20.14
N TYR A 128 -18.97 16.70 20.61
CA TYR A 128 -18.70 15.89 21.80
C TYR A 128 -18.14 14.55 21.38
N VAL A 129 -17.03 14.13 21.97
CA VAL A 129 -16.31 12.91 21.55
C VAL A 129 -15.98 12.06 22.78
N ALA A 130 -16.37 10.78 22.74
CA ALA A 130 -15.96 9.81 23.73
C ALA A 130 -14.51 9.37 23.45
N CYS A 131 -13.68 9.33 24.48
CA CYS A 131 -12.26 9.04 24.37
C CYS A 131 -11.81 7.92 25.32
N SER A 132 -10.88 7.08 24.86
CA SER A 132 -10.31 5.94 25.59
C SER A 132 -8.79 6.05 25.76
N SER A 133 -8.15 5.00 26.29
CA SER A 133 -6.68 4.87 26.41
C SER A 133 -6.00 5.91 27.31
N ILE A 134 -6.69 6.43 28.32
CA ILE A 134 -6.17 7.44 29.26
C ILE A 134 -5.39 6.77 30.39
N ARG A 135 -4.20 7.30 30.74
CA ARG A 135 -3.37 6.78 31.83
C ARG A 135 -4.05 6.97 33.18
N THR A 136 -3.92 5.98 34.07
CA THR A 136 -4.60 5.93 35.38
C THR A 136 -4.46 7.24 36.18
N LYS A 137 -3.24 7.77 36.33
CA LYS A 137 -3.00 9.03 37.06
C LYS A 137 -3.78 10.22 36.49
N MET A 138 -3.92 10.29 35.16
CA MET A 138 -4.70 11.35 34.52
C MET A 138 -6.20 11.09 34.69
N TYR A 139 -6.64 9.85 34.48
CA TYR A 139 -8.03 9.45 34.66
C TYR A 139 -8.55 9.80 36.07
N ASP A 140 -7.77 9.51 37.11
CA ASP A 140 -8.12 9.82 38.50
C ASP A 140 -8.28 11.34 38.75
N LEU A 141 -7.39 12.14 38.15
CA LEU A 141 -7.48 13.61 38.20
C LEU A 141 -8.79 14.11 37.55
N LEU A 142 -9.16 13.55 36.40
CA LEU A 142 -10.37 13.91 35.68
C LEU A 142 -11.63 13.50 36.46
N VAL A 143 -11.66 12.29 37.02
CA VAL A 143 -12.77 11.79 37.85
C VAL A 143 -12.97 12.69 39.07
N LYS A 144 -11.90 13.00 39.79
CA LYS A 144 -11.97 13.88 40.97
C LYS A 144 -12.53 15.25 40.60
N THR A 145 -12.00 15.87 39.56
CA THR A 145 -12.34 17.25 39.21
C THR A 145 -13.77 17.37 38.67
N THR A 146 -14.21 16.42 37.84
CA THR A 146 -15.59 16.37 37.34
C THR A 146 -16.61 16.08 38.45
N SER A 147 -16.26 15.28 39.45
CA SER A 147 -17.12 15.05 40.63
C SER A 147 -17.34 16.30 41.48
N GLU A 148 -16.42 17.27 41.43
CA GLU A 148 -16.54 18.59 42.07
C GLU A 148 -17.33 19.60 41.20
N GLY A 149 -17.91 19.17 40.08
CA GLY A 149 -18.66 20.03 39.15
C GLY A 149 -17.79 20.95 38.30
N LYS A 150 -16.48 20.71 38.22
CA LYS A 150 -15.52 21.52 37.46
C LYS A 150 -15.22 20.89 36.10
N SER A 151 -15.16 21.72 35.06
CA SER A 151 -14.68 21.32 33.73
C SER A 151 -13.25 21.80 33.52
N LEU A 152 -12.36 20.89 33.12
CA LEU A 152 -10.96 21.18 32.83
C LEU A 152 -10.77 21.48 31.35
N SER A 153 -9.95 22.48 31.03
CA SER A 153 -9.49 22.71 29.65
C SER A 153 -8.27 21.85 29.35
N VAL A 154 -8.27 21.22 28.19
CA VAL A 154 -7.19 20.35 27.73
C VAL A 154 -6.73 20.74 26.33
N ILE A 155 -5.47 20.47 26.03
CA ILE A 155 -4.91 20.54 24.68
C ILE A 155 -4.62 19.13 24.22
N VAL A 156 -5.20 18.74 23.09
CA VAL A 156 -4.98 17.45 22.42
C VAL A 156 -4.06 17.66 21.22
N TYR A 157 -3.06 16.80 21.05
CA TYR A 157 -2.02 16.93 20.03
C TYR A 157 -1.50 15.57 19.55
N ASN A 158 -0.71 15.57 18.48
CA ASN A 158 -0.05 14.35 17.98
C ASN A 158 1.13 13.96 18.90
N PRO A 159 1.26 12.69 19.31
CA PRO A 159 2.44 12.23 20.04
C PRO A 159 3.69 12.28 19.15
N PHE A 160 4.85 12.38 19.78
CA PHE A 160 6.11 12.30 19.05
C PHE A 160 6.26 10.93 18.38
N PRO A 161 6.67 10.85 17.09
CA PRO A 161 6.83 9.58 16.39
C PRO A 161 7.82 8.63 17.09
N PRO A 162 7.65 7.29 16.96
CA PRO A 162 8.50 6.30 17.63
C PRO A 162 9.87 6.13 16.93
N VAL A 163 10.69 7.18 16.94
CA VAL A 163 11.99 7.23 16.26
C VAL A 163 13.01 6.20 16.77
N ASP A 164 12.82 5.69 17.99
CA ASP A 164 13.73 4.72 18.60
C ASP A 164 13.77 3.41 17.83
N TYR A 165 12.71 3.06 17.08
CA TYR A 165 12.74 1.91 16.18
C TYR A 165 13.88 2.02 15.16
N TYR A 166 14.01 3.15 14.47
CA TYR A 166 15.09 3.40 13.52
C TYR A 166 16.47 3.39 14.19
N LYS A 167 16.59 3.96 15.39
CA LYS A 167 17.85 3.94 16.15
C LYS A 167 18.26 2.52 16.55
N ASN A 168 17.30 1.70 16.99
CA ASN A 168 17.55 0.31 17.35
C ASN A 168 17.99 -0.52 16.14
N LEU A 169 17.38 -0.32 14.97
CA LEU A 169 17.79 -0.98 13.72
C LEU A 169 19.19 -0.55 13.28
N SER A 170 19.52 0.74 13.37
CA SER A 170 20.86 1.25 13.10
C SER A 170 21.90 0.65 14.06
N ARG A 171 21.56 0.50 15.34
CA ARG A 171 22.43 -0.13 16.34
C ARG A 171 22.62 -1.62 16.07
N TYR A 172 21.57 -2.33 15.70
CA TYR A 172 21.66 -3.73 15.28
C TYR A 172 22.67 -3.90 14.13
N MET A 173 22.61 -3.03 13.12
CA MET A 173 23.58 -3.05 12.01
C MET A 173 25.03 -2.83 12.45
N ASP A 174 25.27 -1.98 13.45
CA ASP A 174 26.62 -1.76 13.97
C ASP A 174 27.18 -3.01 14.65
N MET A 175 26.35 -3.67 15.46
CA MET A 175 26.77 -4.82 16.22
C MET A 175 26.90 -6.09 15.39
N PHE A 176 26.04 -6.26 14.40
CA PHE A 176 25.97 -7.46 13.57
C PHE A 176 26.30 -7.15 12.12
N SER A 177 27.31 -6.29 11.90
CA SER A 177 27.71 -5.82 10.58
C SER A 177 28.18 -6.94 9.63
N ASP A 178 28.60 -8.07 10.17
CA ASP A 178 28.97 -9.27 9.41
C ASP A 178 27.76 -10.13 8.98
N ASN A 179 26.54 -9.81 9.43
CA ASN A 179 25.33 -10.53 9.04
C ASN A 179 25.02 -10.24 7.56
N LYS A 180 25.22 -11.25 6.70
CA LYS A 180 25.01 -11.17 5.25
C LYS A 180 23.57 -10.83 4.86
N GLU A 181 22.59 -11.11 5.71
CA GLU A 181 21.18 -10.81 5.46
C GLU A 181 20.90 -9.30 5.45
N LEU A 182 21.73 -8.49 6.13
CA LEU A 182 21.61 -7.03 6.15
C LEU A 182 21.83 -6.37 4.79
N VAL A 183 22.57 -7.04 3.90
CA VAL A 183 22.96 -6.51 2.58
C VAL A 183 22.43 -7.36 1.43
N MET A 184 21.42 -8.19 1.69
CA MET A 184 20.78 -9.03 0.69
C MET A 184 20.24 -8.20 -0.49
N GLU A 185 20.27 -8.80 -1.68
CA GLU A 185 19.72 -8.24 -2.92
C GLU A 185 18.80 -9.30 -3.56
N PRO A 186 17.70 -8.89 -4.21
CA PRO A 186 16.87 -9.84 -4.95
C PRO A 186 17.64 -10.42 -6.13
N LEU A 187 17.56 -11.74 -6.31
CA LEU A 187 18.23 -12.46 -7.41
C LEU A 187 17.41 -12.46 -8.71
N PHE A 188 16.10 -12.25 -8.61
CA PHE A 188 15.15 -12.27 -9.73
C PHE A 188 13.96 -11.33 -9.44
N GLN A 189 13.11 -11.09 -10.45
CA GLN A 189 11.91 -10.25 -10.29
C GLN A 189 10.79 -11.00 -9.55
N TYR A 190 9.86 -10.28 -8.95
CA TYR A 190 8.76 -10.91 -8.21
C TYR A 190 7.88 -11.79 -9.10
N GLU A 191 7.70 -11.39 -10.36
CA GLU A 191 6.96 -12.10 -11.38
C GLU A 191 7.61 -13.46 -11.73
N ASP A 192 8.89 -13.64 -11.41
CA ASP A 192 9.65 -14.88 -11.61
C ASP A 192 9.73 -15.72 -10.32
N TRP A 193 9.24 -15.19 -9.20
CA TRP A 193 9.18 -15.94 -7.95
C TRP A 193 8.18 -17.10 -8.05
N ARG A 194 8.64 -18.31 -7.74
CA ARG A 194 7.85 -19.54 -7.76
C ARG A 194 7.85 -20.21 -6.38
N PRO A 195 7.25 -19.58 -5.35
CA PRO A 195 7.07 -20.27 -4.07
C PRO A 195 6.19 -21.50 -4.26
N GLU A 196 6.40 -22.52 -3.44
CA GLU A 196 5.56 -23.72 -3.47
C GLU A 196 4.14 -23.36 -3.01
N GLU A 197 3.13 -23.85 -3.72
CA GLU A 197 1.76 -23.47 -3.41
C GLU A 197 1.10 -24.44 -2.44
N LEU A 198 0.47 -23.89 -1.40
CA LEU A 198 -0.30 -24.63 -0.42
C LEU A 198 -1.78 -24.32 -0.60
N ALA A 199 -2.59 -25.35 -0.73
CA ALA A 199 -4.05 -25.26 -0.82
C ALA A 199 -4.68 -25.94 0.39
N PHE A 200 -5.80 -25.39 0.85
CA PHE A 200 -6.63 -26.06 1.84
C PHE A 200 -7.18 -27.37 1.27
N ASP A 201 -7.12 -28.42 2.08
CA ASP A 201 -7.72 -29.73 1.81
C ASP A 201 -8.74 -30.05 2.91
N GLU A 202 -9.98 -30.31 2.52
CA GLU A 202 -11.05 -30.68 3.45
C GLU A 202 -10.78 -31.99 4.17
N ASN A 203 -10.09 -32.92 3.51
CA ASN A 203 -9.72 -34.21 4.10
C ASN A 203 -8.53 -34.11 5.04
N ASN A 204 -7.74 -33.03 4.94
CA ASN A 204 -6.62 -32.74 5.82
C ASN A 204 -6.55 -31.24 6.16
N PRO A 205 -7.40 -30.73 7.07
CA PRO A 205 -7.48 -29.30 7.38
C PRO A 205 -6.18 -28.70 7.96
N SER A 206 -5.29 -29.52 8.52
CA SER A 206 -4.00 -29.11 9.07
C SER A 206 -2.86 -29.15 8.06
N CYS A 207 -3.08 -29.58 6.81
CA CYS A 207 -2.02 -29.80 5.82
C CYS A 207 -1.07 -28.59 5.65
N ILE A 208 -1.62 -27.37 5.68
CA ILE A 208 -0.85 -26.13 5.58
C ILE A 208 0.05 -25.95 6.81
N SER A 209 -0.50 -26.05 8.03
CA SER A 209 0.29 -25.90 9.25
C SER A 209 1.31 -27.02 9.41
N ASP A 210 0.96 -28.25 9.04
CA ASP A 210 1.84 -29.42 9.15
C ASP A 210 3.04 -29.29 8.22
N THR A 211 2.82 -28.82 6.99
CA THR A 211 3.90 -28.55 6.02
C THR A 211 4.84 -27.46 6.52
N ILE A 212 4.29 -26.38 7.10
CA ILE A 212 5.08 -25.30 7.68
C ILE A 212 5.89 -25.80 8.89
N HIS A 213 5.28 -26.59 9.78
CA HIS A 213 5.95 -27.20 10.93
C HIS A 213 7.11 -28.09 10.50
N LYS A 214 6.87 -29.01 9.57
CA LYS A 214 7.92 -29.88 9.02
C LYS A 214 9.09 -29.07 8.44
N THR A 215 8.78 -28.00 7.72
CA THR A 215 9.82 -27.13 7.15
C THR A 215 10.62 -26.41 8.23
N LEU A 216 9.96 -25.93 9.29
CA LEU A 216 10.63 -25.32 10.44
C LEU A 216 11.54 -26.30 11.18
N ASP A 217 11.16 -27.58 11.27
CA ASP A 217 12.00 -28.63 11.87
C ASP A 217 13.23 -28.95 11.02
N GLU A 218 13.08 -28.97 9.69
CA GLU A 218 14.16 -29.30 8.75
C GLU A 218 15.11 -28.12 8.46
N HIS A 219 14.59 -26.90 8.37
CA HIS A 219 15.33 -25.74 7.84
C HIS A 219 15.47 -24.57 8.82
N ASN A 220 14.85 -24.65 10.02
CA ASN A 220 14.78 -23.58 11.03
C ASN A 220 14.13 -22.25 10.58
N CYS A 221 13.88 -22.04 9.29
CA CYS A 221 13.25 -20.82 8.80
C CYS A 221 12.37 -21.10 7.58
N VAL A 222 11.23 -20.41 7.50
CA VAL A 222 10.29 -20.54 6.39
C VAL A 222 9.59 -19.20 6.14
N ILE A 223 9.34 -18.92 4.86
CA ILE A 223 8.57 -17.76 4.41
C ILE A 223 7.19 -18.23 3.95
N VAL A 224 6.14 -17.60 4.44
CA VAL A 224 4.76 -17.88 4.03
C VAL A 224 4.12 -16.61 3.48
N GLN A 225 3.89 -16.61 2.17
CA GLN A 225 3.03 -15.64 1.52
C GLN A 225 1.57 -16.03 1.74
N GLY A 226 0.83 -15.18 2.44
CA GLY A 226 -0.61 -15.36 2.60
C GLY A 226 -1.39 -14.21 1.96
N PRO A 227 -1.92 -14.39 0.74
CA PRO A 227 -2.89 -13.50 0.13
C PRO A 227 -4.11 -13.20 1.06
N PRO A 228 -4.96 -12.20 0.73
CA PRO A 228 -6.10 -11.81 1.54
C PRO A 228 -7.07 -12.97 1.83
N GLY A 229 -7.41 -13.13 3.12
CA GLY A 229 -8.41 -14.11 3.56
C GLY A 229 -7.94 -15.57 3.58
N THR A 230 -6.67 -15.84 3.35
CA THR A 230 -6.09 -17.21 3.36
C THR A 230 -5.95 -17.86 4.74
N GLY A 231 -6.38 -17.18 5.80
CA GLY A 231 -6.30 -17.72 7.16
C GLY A 231 -4.94 -17.57 7.84
N LYS A 232 -4.04 -16.68 7.37
CA LYS A 232 -2.71 -16.42 7.96
C LYS A 232 -2.68 -16.45 9.49
N SER A 233 -3.45 -15.58 10.15
CA SER A 233 -3.44 -15.46 11.62
C SER A 233 -3.97 -16.73 12.31
N TYR A 234 -4.91 -17.45 11.68
CA TYR A 234 -5.36 -18.75 12.17
C TYR A 234 -4.28 -19.84 12.03
N THR A 235 -3.59 -19.89 10.89
CA THR A 235 -2.44 -20.79 10.67
C THR A 235 -1.31 -20.49 11.65
N ILE A 236 -0.99 -19.21 11.89
CA ILE A 236 -0.01 -18.80 12.90
C ILE A 236 -0.46 -19.29 14.28
N ALA A 237 -1.73 -19.08 14.64
CA ALA A 237 -2.25 -19.50 15.94
C ALA A 237 -2.15 -21.02 16.15
N ILE A 238 -2.41 -21.84 15.12
CA ILE A 238 -2.19 -23.30 15.18
C ILE A 238 -0.72 -23.62 15.47
N ILE A 239 0.19 -22.98 14.72
CA ILE A 239 1.63 -23.22 14.88
C ILE A 239 2.10 -22.83 16.27
N VAL A 240 1.72 -21.64 16.74
CA VAL A 240 2.04 -21.16 18.09
C VAL A 240 1.47 -22.12 19.14
N ALA A 241 0.21 -22.53 19.01
CA ALA A 241 -0.42 -23.46 19.95
C ALA A 241 0.35 -24.79 20.06
N SER A 242 0.84 -25.33 18.94
CA SER A 242 1.68 -26.54 18.91
C SER A 242 3.01 -26.34 19.65
N TYR A 243 3.68 -25.19 19.48
CA TYR A 243 4.91 -24.90 20.23
C TYR A 243 4.65 -24.79 21.74
N LEU A 244 3.59 -24.08 22.16
CA LEU A 244 3.22 -23.92 23.57
C LEU A 244 2.84 -25.26 24.24
N GLU A 245 2.17 -26.16 23.51
CA GLU A 245 1.87 -27.52 23.93
C GLU A 245 3.13 -28.34 24.23
N ASN A 246 4.15 -28.17 23.42
CA ASN A 246 5.44 -28.82 23.57
C ASN A 246 6.39 -28.09 24.55
N GLY A 247 5.88 -27.11 25.31
CA GLY A 247 6.67 -26.39 26.32
C GLY A 247 7.68 -25.41 25.73
N HIS A 248 7.54 -25.01 24.47
CA HIS A 248 8.46 -24.08 23.83
C HIS A 248 8.05 -22.62 24.05
N SER A 249 9.05 -21.75 24.18
CA SER A 249 8.88 -20.29 24.25
C SER A 249 8.65 -19.69 22.86
N VAL A 250 7.65 -18.82 22.73
CA VAL A 250 7.29 -18.20 21.43
C VAL A 250 7.25 -16.69 21.54
N CYS A 251 7.88 -15.99 20.59
CA CYS A 251 7.70 -14.56 20.39
C CYS A 251 6.96 -14.30 19.08
N LEU A 252 5.87 -13.54 19.16
CA LEU A 252 5.11 -13.09 18.01
C LEU A 252 5.18 -11.58 17.89
N THR A 253 5.55 -11.11 16.70
CA THR A 253 5.68 -9.68 16.42
C THR A 253 4.96 -9.27 15.15
N THR A 254 4.38 -8.07 15.18
CA THR A 254 3.68 -7.43 14.05
C THR A 254 3.81 -5.91 14.16
N MET A 255 3.39 -5.14 13.16
CA MET A 255 3.53 -3.68 13.17
C MET A 255 2.57 -2.96 14.13
N ALA A 256 1.35 -3.48 14.33
CA ALA A 256 0.28 -2.77 15.03
C ALA A 256 -0.32 -3.57 16.20
N ASN A 257 -0.67 -2.87 17.30
CA ASN A 257 -1.32 -3.49 18.47
C ASN A 257 -2.61 -4.24 18.11
N LYS A 258 -3.41 -3.70 17.17
CA LYS A 258 -4.65 -4.33 16.73
C LYS A 258 -4.41 -5.73 16.15
N GLY A 259 -3.36 -5.92 15.35
CA GLY A 259 -2.99 -7.23 14.80
C GLY A 259 -2.67 -8.24 15.90
N LEU A 260 -1.93 -7.82 16.94
CA LEU A 260 -1.66 -8.68 18.10
C LEU A 260 -2.95 -9.11 18.81
N VAL A 261 -3.88 -8.18 19.05
CA VAL A 261 -5.16 -8.50 19.71
C VAL A 261 -6.00 -9.45 18.86
N GLU A 262 -6.08 -9.24 17.54
CA GLU A 262 -6.80 -10.12 16.61
C GLU A 262 -6.20 -11.54 16.56
N LEU A 263 -4.88 -11.65 16.66
CA LEU A 263 -4.20 -12.93 16.68
C LEU A 263 -4.38 -13.66 18.01
N ILE A 264 -4.27 -12.96 19.15
CA ILE A 264 -4.51 -13.52 20.49
C ILE A 264 -5.93 -14.10 20.60
N LYS A 265 -6.92 -13.48 19.94
CA LYS A 265 -8.32 -13.92 19.92
C LYS A 265 -8.57 -15.16 19.05
N GLN A 266 -7.58 -15.66 18.31
CA GLN A 266 -7.79 -16.84 17.47
C GLN A 266 -8.06 -18.09 18.32
N LYS A 267 -9.03 -18.91 17.88
CA LYS A 267 -9.51 -20.10 18.59
C LYS A 267 -8.40 -21.05 19.09
N PRO A 268 -7.31 -21.33 18.34
CA PRO A 268 -6.23 -22.19 18.83
C PRO A 268 -5.53 -21.65 20.09
N LEU A 269 -5.56 -20.33 20.33
CA LEU A 269 -4.90 -19.69 21.46
C LEU A 269 -5.81 -19.49 22.69
N GLU A 270 -7.13 -19.62 22.53
CA GLU A 270 -8.13 -19.30 23.55
C GLU A 270 -7.88 -20.04 24.88
N LYS A 271 -7.48 -21.31 24.82
CA LYS A 271 -7.19 -22.14 26.00
C LYS A 271 -5.97 -21.67 26.83
N TYR A 272 -5.07 -20.87 26.25
CA TYR A 272 -3.87 -20.37 26.93
C TYR A 272 -4.10 -19.06 27.69
N LEU A 273 -5.19 -18.35 27.39
CA LEU A 273 -5.56 -17.10 28.04
C LEU A 273 -5.91 -17.28 29.53
N PRO A 274 -6.85 -18.17 29.93
CA PRO A 274 -7.25 -18.29 31.34
C PRO A 274 -6.14 -18.84 32.24
N VAL A 275 -5.18 -19.59 31.68
CA VAL A 275 -4.02 -20.12 32.41
C VAL A 275 -2.82 -19.15 32.41
N GLY A 276 -2.98 -17.95 31.85
CA GLY A 276 -1.97 -16.90 31.92
C GLY A 276 -0.69 -17.21 31.13
N LYS A 277 -0.79 -17.95 30.01
CA LYS A 277 0.37 -18.30 29.16
C LYS A 277 0.66 -17.30 28.04
N VAL A 278 -0.12 -16.23 27.93
CA VAL A 278 0.03 -15.20 26.90
C VAL A 278 0.33 -13.86 27.57
N SER A 279 1.43 -13.23 27.15
CA SER A 279 1.87 -11.92 27.61
C SER A 279 1.88 -10.93 26.45
N LYS A 280 1.38 -9.71 26.63
CA LYS A 280 1.38 -8.64 25.61
C LYS A 280 2.06 -7.38 26.15
N THR A 281 2.82 -6.70 25.30
CA THR A 281 3.39 -5.38 25.63
C THR A 281 2.34 -4.26 25.56
N ASN A 282 2.46 -3.26 26.44
CA ASN A 282 1.59 -2.06 26.46
C ASN A 282 0.08 -2.41 26.46
N LEU A 283 -0.34 -3.34 27.33
CA LEU A 283 -1.74 -3.74 27.43
C LEU A 283 -2.59 -2.61 28.05
N SER A 284 -3.56 -2.07 27.31
CA SER A 284 -4.46 -1.03 27.80
C SER A 284 -5.60 -1.58 28.67
N ILE A 285 -6.30 -0.70 29.39
CA ILE A 285 -7.45 -1.08 30.24
C ILE A 285 -8.59 -1.67 29.39
N ASP A 286 -8.87 -1.08 28.24
CA ASP A 286 -9.88 -1.54 27.30
C ASP A 286 -9.47 -2.85 26.61
N GLU A 287 -8.20 -3.03 26.22
CA GLU A 287 -7.70 -4.30 25.71
C GLU A 287 -7.82 -5.41 26.76
N HIS A 288 -7.50 -5.13 28.03
CA HIS A 288 -7.62 -6.11 29.11
C HIS A 288 -9.06 -6.63 29.30
N LYS A 289 -10.08 -5.79 29.02
CA LYS A 289 -11.49 -6.22 28.99
C LYS A 289 -11.79 -7.14 27.79
N GLN A 290 -11.16 -6.90 26.63
CA GLN A 290 -11.37 -7.66 25.39
C GLN A 290 -10.62 -9.00 25.33
N ILE A 291 -9.42 -9.08 25.91
CA ILE A 291 -8.55 -10.27 25.92
C ILE A 291 -8.21 -10.65 27.38
N ARG A 292 -9.23 -11.15 28.09
CA ARG A 292 -9.12 -11.55 29.50
C ARG A 292 -8.10 -12.68 29.67
N GLY A 293 -7.28 -12.60 30.72
CA GLY A 293 -6.24 -13.59 31.03
C GLY A 293 -4.86 -13.30 30.42
N VAL A 294 -4.75 -12.29 29.55
CA VAL A 294 -3.45 -11.83 29.03
C VAL A 294 -2.69 -11.03 30.09
N LYS A 295 -1.42 -11.38 30.28
CA LYS A 295 -0.49 -10.71 31.21
C LYS A 295 0.19 -9.51 30.54
N ASN A 296 0.63 -8.55 31.35
CA ASN A 296 1.58 -7.56 30.89
C ASN A 296 2.96 -8.21 30.71
N ALA A 297 3.59 -7.96 29.55
CA ALA A 297 4.94 -8.42 29.31
C ALA A 297 5.98 -7.70 30.19
N GLY A 298 7.02 -8.42 30.58
CA GLY A 298 8.19 -7.87 31.28
C GLY A 298 8.96 -6.85 30.42
N SER A 299 9.70 -5.96 31.07
CA SER A 299 10.49 -4.94 30.37
C SER A 299 11.72 -5.53 29.67
N ASP A 300 12.17 -6.70 30.09
CA ASP A 300 13.20 -7.53 29.46
C ASP A 300 12.71 -8.25 28.20
N LEU A 301 11.39 -8.32 27.98
CA LEU A 301 10.76 -9.02 26.88
C LEU A 301 11.12 -10.51 26.86
N VAL A 302 11.34 -11.12 28.02
CA VAL A 302 11.55 -12.58 28.14
C VAL A 302 10.25 -13.23 28.61
N VAL A 303 9.98 -14.45 28.14
CA VAL A 303 8.88 -15.29 28.64
C VAL A 303 9.40 -16.68 28.99
N PRO A 304 8.80 -17.36 29.99
CA PRO A 304 9.11 -18.75 30.31
C PRO A 304 8.82 -19.72 29.16
N ASP A 305 9.36 -20.93 29.29
CA ASP A 305 9.03 -22.08 28.47
C ASP A 305 7.51 -22.37 28.47
N GLY A 306 6.96 -22.63 27.29
CA GLY A 306 5.53 -22.87 27.10
C GLY A 306 4.64 -21.63 27.19
N GLU A 307 5.22 -20.43 27.11
CA GLU A 307 4.51 -19.14 27.05
C GLU A 307 4.74 -18.36 25.74
N LEU A 308 3.78 -17.49 25.42
CA LEU A 308 3.77 -16.61 24.25
C LEU A 308 3.99 -15.14 24.66
N LEU A 309 4.98 -14.50 24.05
CA LEU A 309 5.14 -13.05 24.04
C LEU A 309 4.54 -12.44 22.77
N CYS A 310 3.67 -11.44 22.92
CA CYS A 310 3.15 -10.62 21.82
C CYS A 310 3.67 -9.18 21.97
N ALA A 311 4.50 -8.75 21.01
CA ALA A 311 5.08 -7.41 20.98
C ALA A 311 4.92 -6.76 19.60
N THR A 312 4.87 -5.43 19.53
CA THR A 312 4.96 -4.78 18.21
C THR A 312 6.42 -4.73 17.76
N ASN A 313 6.67 -4.59 16.45
CA ASN A 313 8.02 -4.43 15.91
C ASN A 313 8.76 -3.25 16.57
N TYR A 314 8.04 -2.17 16.88
CA TYR A 314 8.58 -1.02 17.63
C TYR A 314 9.09 -1.43 19.01
N VAL A 315 8.29 -2.15 19.80
CA VAL A 315 8.66 -2.55 21.16
C VAL A 315 9.72 -3.64 21.13
N LEU A 316 9.59 -4.65 20.27
CA LEU A 316 10.56 -5.74 20.17
C LEU A 316 11.95 -5.23 19.76
N SER A 317 12.04 -4.24 18.86
CA SER A 317 13.33 -3.64 18.50
C SER A 317 14.13 -3.10 19.68
N SER A 318 13.46 -2.73 20.78
CA SER A 318 14.12 -2.19 21.98
C SER A 318 15.09 -3.17 22.65
N VAL A 319 15.02 -4.47 22.35
CA VAL A 319 16.02 -5.46 22.82
C VAL A 319 17.42 -5.11 22.32
N PHE A 320 17.53 -4.41 21.18
CA PHE A 320 18.78 -3.92 20.62
C PHE A 320 19.16 -2.52 21.11
N SER A 321 18.46 -1.96 22.11
CA SER A 321 18.89 -0.70 22.74
C SER A 321 20.07 -0.94 23.68
N GLU A 322 20.96 0.05 23.81
CA GLU A 322 22.13 -0.02 24.71
C GLU A 322 21.77 -0.48 26.11
N LYS A 323 20.73 0.16 26.67
CA LYS A 323 20.26 -0.07 28.03
C LYS A 323 19.82 -1.50 28.22
N LYS A 324 18.94 -2.02 27.37
CA LYS A 324 18.41 -3.39 27.53
C LYS A 324 19.49 -4.43 27.29
N MET A 325 20.33 -4.23 26.29
CA MET A 325 21.42 -5.14 26.00
C MET A 325 22.42 -5.27 27.14
N THR A 326 22.78 -4.15 27.76
CA THR A 326 23.73 -4.13 28.87
C THR A 326 23.15 -4.79 30.12
N LEU A 327 21.85 -4.62 30.35
CA LEU A 327 21.16 -5.14 31.55
C LEU A 327 20.74 -6.61 31.42
N ASN A 328 20.26 -7.02 30.23
CA ASN A 328 19.52 -8.27 30.05
C ASN A 328 20.11 -9.19 28.97
N GLY A 329 21.08 -8.72 28.18
CA GLY A 329 21.49 -9.42 26.96
C GLY A 329 20.39 -9.44 25.88
N LEU A 330 20.53 -10.34 24.90
CA LEU A 330 19.49 -10.59 23.91
C LEU A 330 18.57 -11.72 24.37
N PRO A 331 17.24 -11.57 24.27
CA PRO A 331 16.34 -12.69 24.52
C PRO A 331 16.49 -13.75 23.43
N SER A 332 16.16 -14.99 23.76
CA SER A 332 16.12 -16.12 22.84
C SER A 332 14.80 -16.86 22.99
N TYR A 333 14.16 -17.18 21.88
CA TYR A 333 12.91 -17.93 21.82
C TYR A 333 13.08 -19.20 20.98
N ASP A 334 12.30 -20.24 21.26
CA ASP A 334 12.29 -21.43 20.41
C ASP A 334 11.68 -21.15 19.04
N LEU A 335 10.67 -20.27 18.99
CA LEU A 335 10.07 -19.78 17.76
C LEU A 335 9.90 -18.25 17.81
N ILE A 336 10.34 -17.57 16.75
CA ILE A 336 9.90 -16.21 16.47
C ILE A 336 9.00 -16.16 15.23
N VAL A 337 7.85 -15.53 15.37
CA VAL A 337 6.90 -15.29 14.28
C VAL A 337 6.90 -13.80 13.92
N ILE A 338 7.24 -13.48 12.68
CA ILE A 338 7.20 -12.12 12.13
C ILE A 338 5.97 -12.02 11.23
N GLU A 339 4.87 -11.54 11.79
CA GLU A 339 3.60 -11.32 11.09
C GLU A 339 3.59 -9.96 10.37
N GLU A 340 2.82 -9.86 9.27
CA GLU A 340 2.75 -8.68 8.40
C GLU A 340 4.14 -8.22 7.94
N ALA A 341 5.02 -9.19 7.62
CA ALA A 341 6.41 -8.94 7.27
C ALA A 341 6.58 -8.03 6.03
N SER A 342 5.55 -7.86 5.20
CA SER A 342 5.58 -6.86 4.11
C SER A 342 5.74 -5.43 4.62
N GLN A 343 5.31 -5.16 5.85
CA GLN A 343 5.47 -3.87 6.52
C GLN A 343 6.76 -3.78 7.36
N ALA A 344 7.64 -4.78 7.30
CA ALA A 344 8.91 -4.79 8.02
C ALA A 344 10.07 -4.40 7.10
N PHE A 345 11.06 -3.69 7.64
CA PHE A 345 12.30 -3.45 6.90
C PHE A 345 13.10 -4.75 6.78
N LEU A 346 13.98 -4.86 5.77
CA LEU A 346 14.91 -5.99 5.66
C LEU A 346 15.70 -6.19 6.98
N THR A 347 16.18 -5.09 7.57
CA THR A 347 16.89 -5.12 8.85
C THR A 347 16.03 -5.63 9.99
N THR A 348 14.74 -5.28 10.02
CA THR A 348 13.80 -5.80 11.03
C THR A 348 13.66 -7.31 10.93
N ILE A 349 13.52 -7.84 9.71
CA ILE A 349 13.43 -9.29 9.47
C ILE A 349 14.71 -9.98 9.93
N ALA A 350 15.87 -9.49 9.50
CA ALA A 350 17.17 -10.04 9.90
C ALA A 350 17.39 -10.00 11.43
N ALA A 351 17.04 -8.87 12.06
CA ALA A 351 17.20 -8.68 13.50
C ALA A 351 16.31 -9.61 14.32
N PHE A 352 15.03 -9.72 13.95
CA PHE A 352 14.11 -10.58 14.69
C PHE A 352 14.39 -12.06 14.44
N LYS A 353 14.75 -12.45 13.22
CA LYS A 353 15.18 -13.83 12.93
C LYS A 353 16.28 -14.32 13.88
N GLN A 354 17.22 -13.45 14.28
CA GLN A 354 18.29 -13.79 15.23
C GLN A 354 17.80 -14.08 16.66
N LEU A 355 16.63 -13.60 17.06
CA LEU A 355 16.08 -13.82 18.40
C LEU A 355 15.45 -15.22 18.55
N GLY A 356 15.21 -15.95 17.45
CA GLY A 356 14.59 -17.28 17.48
C GLY A 356 15.55 -18.40 17.07
N LYS A 357 15.41 -19.57 17.70
CA LYS A 357 16.02 -20.83 17.18
C LYS A 357 15.38 -21.21 15.85
N LYS A 358 14.06 -21.01 15.75
CA LYS A 358 13.28 -21.13 14.51
C LYS A 358 12.56 -19.82 14.18
N CYS A 359 12.36 -19.53 12.90
CA CYS A 359 11.75 -18.28 12.44
C CYS A 359 10.68 -18.51 11.37
N LEU A 360 9.45 -18.11 11.66
CA LEU A 360 8.32 -18.11 10.73
C LEU A 360 8.06 -16.68 10.26
N ILE A 361 8.29 -16.40 8.97
CA ILE A 361 8.09 -15.09 8.36
C ILE A 361 6.80 -15.12 7.55
N VAL A 362 5.80 -14.34 7.94
CA VAL A 362 4.47 -14.34 7.31
C VAL A 362 4.11 -12.94 6.82
N GLY A 363 3.74 -12.83 5.55
CA GLY A 363 3.30 -11.56 4.99
C GLY A 363 2.84 -11.69 3.56
N ASP A 364 2.74 -10.58 2.85
CA ASP A 364 2.32 -10.57 1.45
C ASP A 364 2.98 -9.42 0.68
N PRO A 365 3.93 -9.68 -0.22
CA PRO A 365 4.56 -8.64 -1.04
C PRO A 365 3.61 -7.84 -1.94
N MET A 366 2.37 -8.31 -2.15
CA MET A 366 1.32 -7.57 -2.87
C MET A 366 0.43 -6.72 -1.95
N GLN A 367 0.79 -6.59 -0.66
CA GLN A 367 0.20 -5.66 0.31
C GLN A 367 1.18 -4.54 0.66
N LEU A 368 0.83 -3.66 1.60
CA LEU A 368 1.55 -2.40 1.80
C LEU A 368 2.95 -2.61 2.39
N PRO A 369 3.95 -1.83 1.93
CA PRO A 369 5.25 -1.71 2.57
C PRO A 369 5.18 -0.84 3.85
N PRO A 370 6.26 -0.76 4.66
CA PRO A 370 6.35 0.22 5.74
C PRO A 370 6.21 1.64 5.20
N ILE A 371 5.53 2.50 5.97
CA ILE A 371 5.38 3.91 5.65
C ILE A 371 6.69 4.64 5.97
N VAL A 372 7.34 5.15 4.93
CA VAL A 372 8.58 5.94 5.02
C VAL A 372 8.52 7.12 4.08
N LYS A 373 9.36 8.11 4.35
CA LYS A 373 9.49 9.28 3.49
C LYS A 373 10.69 9.11 2.58
N LEU A 374 10.44 9.19 1.27
CA LEU A 374 11.40 8.87 0.21
C LEU A 374 11.79 10.11 -0.60
N ASN A 375 12.13 11.20 0.10
CA ASN A 375 12.39 12.50 -0.54
C ASN A 375 13.88 12.74 -0.85
N ASN A 376 14.79 11.89 -0.35
CA ASN A 376 16.23 12.05 -0.58
C ASN A 376 16.63 11.41 -1.92
N PRO A 377 17.19 12.18 -2.87
CA PRO A 377 17.59 11.65 -4.18
C PRO A 377 18.66 10.56 -4.10
N LEU A 378 19.45 10.51 -3.01
CA LEU A 378 20.48 9.49 -2.80
C LEU A 378 19.89 8.10 -2.54
N TYR A 379 18.62 7.98 -2.14
CA TYR A 379 17.99 6.71 -1.78
C TYR A 379 18.01 5.66 -2.90
N ASN A 380 17.92 6.10 -4.16
CA ASN A 380 18.07 5.21 -5.31
C ASN A 380 19.50 4.64 -5.38
N SER A 381 20.52 5.49 -5.26
CA SER A 381 21.93 5.07 -5.25
C SER A 381 22.31 4.22 -4.02
N TRP A 382 21.55 4.36 -2.94
CA TRP A 382 21.70 3.60 -1.70
C TRP A 382 20.93 2.29 -1.70
N ASN A 383 20.17 2.00 -2.76
CA ASN A 383 19.25 0.86 -2.85
C ASN A 383 18.27 0.78 -1.67
N VAL A 384 17.81 1.91 -1.12
CA VAL A 384 16.90 1.94 0.04
C VAL A 384 15.63 1.13 -0.19
N ASN A 385 15.19 0.99 -1.44
CA ASN A 385 14.04 0.16 -1.79
C ASN A 385 14.18 -1.28 -1.27
N THR A 386 15.38 -1.84 -1.19
CA THR A 386 15.60 -3.18 -0.62
C THR A 386 15.36 -3.26 0.89
N GLN A 387 15.51 -2.14 1.61
CA GLN A 387 15.11 -2.05 3.01
C GLN A 387 13.59 -1.94 3.13
N VAL A 388 12.97 -1.07 2.34
CA VAL A 388 11.51 -0.83 2.36
C VAL A 388 10.74 -2.07 1.93
N GLU A 389 11.19 -2.75 0.89
CA GLU A 389 10.63 -4.00 0.36
C GLU A 389 11.18 -5.22 1.11
N GLY A 390 11.34 -5.13 2.44
CA GLY A 390 12.09 -6.10 3.24
C GLY A 390 11.71 -7.56 3.01
N LEU A 391 10.41 -7.89 3.08
CA LEU A 391 9.93 -9.26 2.81
C LEU A 391 10.23 -9.70 1.38
N LYS A 392 10.02 -8.82 0.39
CA LYS A 392 10.27 -9.13 -1.02
C LYS A 392 11.77 -9.34 -1.26
N THR A 393 12.63 -8.47 -0.74
CA THR A 393 14.09 -8.65 -0.83
C THR A 393 14.53 -9.93 -0.16
N PHE A 394 14.01 -10.23 1.03
CA PHE A 394 14.36 -11.44 1.77
C PHE A 394 13.92 -12.72 1.03
N ALA A 395 12.70 -12.72 0.47
CA ALA A 395 12.14 -13.87 -0.26
C ALA A 395 12.80 -14.10 -1.63
N LEU A 396 13.26 -13.04 -2.31
CA LEU A 396 13.89 -13.13 -3.64
C LEU A 396 15.41 -13.25 -3.57
N GLY A 397 16.02 -12.93 -2.42
CA GLY A 397 17.47 -12.91 -2.23
C GLY A 397 18.03 -14.04 -1.37
N SER A 398 17.16 -14.88 -0.80
CA SER A 398 17.56 -16.03 0.02
C SER A 398 17.12 -17.35 -0.59
N ASP A 399 17.80 -18.43 -0.20
CA ASP A 399 17.43 -19.81 -0.54
C ASP A 399 16.42 -20.40 0.48
N ILE A 400 15.80 -19.55 1.31
CA ILE A 400 14.86 -19.99 2.33
C ILE A 400 13.59 -20.52 1.66
N LYS A 401 13.14 -21.69 2.12
CA LYS A 401 11.92 -22.33 1.62
C LYS A 401 10.74 -21.36 1.78
N ALA A 402 10.03 -21.13 0.67
CA ALA A 402 8.91 -20.23 0.61
C ALA A 402 7.65 -20.91 0.10
N TYR A 403 6.52 -20.60 0.75
CA TYR A 403 5.19 -21.08 0.40
C TYR A 403 4.24 -19.93 0.04
N ARG A 404 3.26 -20.19 -0.81
CA ARG A 404 2.13 -19.29 -1.09
C ARG A 404 0.81 -20.04 -0.85
N ILE A 405 -0.02 -19.52 0.04
CA ILE A 405 -1.38 -20.08 0.23
C ILE A 405 -2.29 -19.59 -0.89
N VAL A 406 -3.00 -20.50 -1.56
CA VAL A 406 -3.82 -20.16 -2.74
C VAL A 406 -5.33 -20.28 -2.53
N THR A 407 -5.78 -20.72 -1.36
CA THR A 407 -7.20 -20.83 -1.01
C THR A 407 -7.60 -19.76 0.00
N THR A 408 -8.65 -18.97 -0.31
CA THR A 408 -9.19 -17.95 0.60
C THR A 408 -10.51 -18.38 1.25
N PHE A 409 -10.62 -18.16 2.56
CA PHE A 409 -11.82 -18.43 3.36
C PHE A 409 -12.70 -17.19 3.55
N ARG A 410 -12.16 -16.00 3.22
CA ARG A 410 -12.86 -14.72 3.41
C ARG A 410 -13.72 -14.35 2.21
N LEU A 411 -13.07 -14.27 1.04
CA LEU A 411 -13.64 -13.68 -0.17
C LEU A 411 -14.66 -14.64 -0.79
N THR A 412 -15.77 -14.12 -1.28
CA THR A 412 -16.71 -14.88 -2.13
C THR A 412 -16.03 -15.32 -3.41
N GLU A 413 -16.62 -16.29 -4.12
CA GLU A 413 -16.09 -16.76 -5.41
C GLU A 413 -15.88 -15.61 -6.41
N LYS A 414 -16.86 -14.72 -6.57
CA LYS A 414 -16.76 -13.53 -7.44
C LYS A 414 -15.64 -12.59 -7.02
N SER A 415 -15.54 -12.29 -5.72
CA SER A 415 -14.46 -11.44 -5.20
C SER A 415 -13.08 -12.07 -5.38
N ALA A 416 -12.95 -13.38 -5.13
CA ALA A 416 -11.71 -14.11 -5.34
C ALA A 416 -11.30 -14.15 -6.81
N ALA A 417 -12.25 -14.32 -7.74
CA ALA A 417 -12.00 -14.30 -9.18
C ALA A 417 -11.39 -12.96 -9.66
N LEU A 418 -11.80 -11.84 -9.05
CA LEU A 418 -11.20 -10.52 -9.31
C LEU A 418 -9.83 -10.37 -8.63
N THR A 419 -9.73 -10.71 -7.34
CA THR A 419 -8.48 -10.62 -6.57
C THR A 419 -7.37 -11.50 -7.17
N LYS A 420 -7.73 -12.61 -7.84
CA LYS A 420 -6.84 -13.49 -8.61
C LYS A 420 -5.92 -12.75 -9.58
N ILE A 421 -6.33 -11.59 -10.09
CA ILE A 421 -5.51 -10.72 -10.98
C ILE A 421 -4.15 -10.37 -10.34
N PHE A 422 -4.08 -10.24 -9.01
CA PHE A 422 -2.85 -9.87 -8.30
C PHE A 422 -1.96 -11.07 -7.93
N TYR A 423 -2.51 -12.29 -7.90
CA TYR A 423 -1.82 -13.47 -7.35
C TYR A 423 -1.61 -14.60 -8.37
N GLY A 424 -2.26 -14.53 -9.53
CA GLY A 424 -2.17 -15.54 -10.58
C GLY A 424 -3.24 -16.62 -10.49
N ASN A 425 -3.17 -17.61 -11.39
CA ASN A 425 -4.34 -18.38 -11.78
C ASN A 425 -4.87 -19.41 -10.76
N ARG A 426 -4.14 -19.68 -9.68
CA ARG A 426 -4.50 -20.71 -8.68
C ARG A 426 -5.19 -20.16 -7.44
N PHE A 427 -5.31 -18.83 -7.31
CA PHE A 427 -6.03 -18.21 -6.19
C PHE A 427 -7.55 -18.41 -6.31
N ILE A 428 -8.15 -19.15 -5.38
CA ILE A 428 -9.58 -19.53 -5.40
C ILE A 428 -10.23 -19.39 -4.02
N SER A 429 -11.55 -19.20 -4.00
CA SER A 429 -12.34 -19.24 -2.77
C SER A 429 -12.66 -20.67 -2.37
N VAL A 430 -12.53 -20.97 -1.08
CA VAL A 430 -13.03 -22.19 -0.41
C VAL A 430 -14.08 -21.85 0.65
N LYS A 431 -14.66 -20.64 0.55
CA LYS A 431 -15.67 -20.14 1.46
C LYS A 431 -16.95 -20.95 1.33
N LYS A 432 -17.38 -21.59 2.42
CA LYS A 432 -18.65 -22.34 2.48
C LYS A 432 -19.81 -21.48 3.00
N GLU A 433 -19.53 -20.62 3.96
CA GLU A 433 -20.54 -19.79 4.63
C GLU A 433 -20.56 -18.38 4.04
N TYR A 434 -21.66 -18.06 3.37
CA TYR A 434 -21.94 -16.74 2.82
C TYR A 434 -22.74 -15.91 3.82
N GLN A 435 -22.52 -14.60 3.81
CA GLN A 435 -23.32 -13.71 4.65
C GLN A 435 -24.68 -13.51 3.99
N ASP A 436 -25.73 -13.74 4.76
CA ASP A 436 -27.09 -13.51 4.30
C ASP A 436 -27.40 -12.01 4.32
N PHE A 437 -27.68 -11.48 3.13
CA PHE A 437 -28.18 -10.13 2.90
C PHE A 437 -29.49 -10.11 2.09
N THR A 438 -30.19 -11.24 2.00
CA THR A 438 -31.37 -11.42 1.14
C THR A 438 -32.54 -10.49 1.50
N THR A 439 -32.74 -10.19 2.78
CA THR A 439 -33.79 -9.30 3.28
C THR A 439 -33.57 -7.82 2.92
N ALA A 440 -32.40 -7.46 2.37
CA ALA A 440 -32.10 -6.06 2.04
C ALA A 440 -33.04 -5.52 0.95
N GLY A 441 -33.46 -6.37 0.02
CA GLY A 441 -34.38 -6.01 -1.06
C GLY A 441 -33.86 -4.98 -2.06
N ILE A 442 -32.57 -4.63 -2.00
CA ILE A 442 -31.91 -3.64 -2.87
C ILE A 442 -30.65 -4.22 -3.51
N SER A 443 -30.36 -3.75 -4.73
CA SER A 443 -29.30 -4.27 -5.61
C SER A 443 -27.87 -4.11 -5.09
N MET A 444 -27.64 -3.22 -4.12
CA MET A 444 -26.33 -3.02 -3.47
C MET A 444 -25.92 -4.21 -2.57
N PHE A 445 -26.81 -5.17 -2.34
CA PHE A 445 -26.59 -6.34 -1.50
C PHE A 445 -26.81 -7.63 -2.30
N PRO A 446 -25.91 -7.96 -3.26
CA PRO A 446 -26.04 -9.18 -4.03
C PRO A 446 -25.93 -10.42 -3.12
N ASN A 447 -26.81 -11.40 -3.30
CA ASN A 447 -26.87 -12.63 -2.48
C ASN A 447 -25.57 -13.44 -2.52
N GLU A 448 -24.90 -13.49 -3.68
CA GLU A 448 -23.62 -14.18 -3.87
C GLU A 448 -22.41 -13.33 -3.42
N GLY A 449 -22.67 -12.10 -2.94
CA GLY A 449 -21.66 -11.09 -2.71
C GLY A 449 -20.95 -10.68 -4.02
N GLY A 450 -19.71 -10.20 -3.89
CA GLY A 450 -18.88 -9.80 -5.03
C GLY A 450 -18.38 -8.36 -4.92
N VAL A 451 -18.00 -7.77 -6.06
CA VAL A 451 -17.51 -6.39 -6.11
C VAL A 451 -18.37 -5.58 -7.07
N LEU A 452 -18.95 -4.51 -6.55
CA LEU A 452 -19.77 -3.55 -7.29
C LEU A 452 -18.93 -2.29 -7.57
N PHE A 453 -19.05 -1.72 -8.76
CA PHE A 453 -18.39 -0.45 -9.11
C PHE A 453 -19.42 0.60 -9.57
N CYS A 454 -19.36 1.77 -8.95
CA CYS A 454 -20.15 2.95 -9.29
C CYS A 454 -19.25 4.14 -9.63
N CYS A 455 -19.54 4.80 -10.75
CA CYS A 455 -18.94 6.08 -11.12
C CYS A 455 -20.00 7.19 -11.01
N THR A 456 -19.93 8.01 -9.96
CA THR A 456 -20.95 9.03 -9.67
C THR A 456 -20.85 10.24 -10.62
N ASN A 457 -19.65 10.54 -11.13
CA ASN A 457 -19.30 11.78 -11.85
C ASN A 457 -19.58 13.08 -11.05
N ASP A 458 -19.67 12.99 -9.72
CA ASP A 458 -20.01 14.09 -8.83
C ASP A 458 -18.74 14.77 -8.27
N LEU A 459 -18.25 15.81 -8.97
CA LEU A 459 -16.98 16.49 -8.70
C LEU A 459 -17.09 17.68 -7.73
N LYS A 460 -18.21 17.83 -7.01
CA LYS A 460 -18.62 19.06 -6.30
C LYS A 460 -17.51 19.79 -5.53
N ASN A 461 -16.77 19.10 -4.65
CA ASN A 461 -15.72 19.71 -3.82
C ASN A 461 -14.42 18.90 -3.74
N GLY A 462 -14.35 17.76 -4.44
CA GLY A 462 -13.22 16.82 -4.39
C GLY A 462 -12.94 16.17 -3.02
N LEU A 463 -13.73 16.47 -1.98
CA LEU A 463 -13.57 15.93 -0.63
C LEU A 463 -14.58 14.79 -0.36
N TYR A 464 -15.86 15.08 -0.61
CA TYR A 464 -16.99 14.19 -0.38
C TYR A 464 -18.22 14.67 -1.16
N SER A 465 -18.78 13.80 -1.99
CA SER A 465 -19.86 14.13 -2.94
C SER A 465 -21.26 13.80 -2.40
N ASP A 466 -22.29 14.54 -2.83
CA ASP A 466 -23.67 14.32 -2.36
C ASP A 466 -24.20 12.97 -2.86
N THR A 467 -23.74 12.53 -4.03
CA THR A 467 -24.14 11.24 -4.60
C THR A 467 -23.53 10.07 -3.84
N ALA A 468 -22.24 10.15 -3.49
CA ALA A 468 -21.63 9.16 -2.61
C ALA A 468 -22.31 9.15 -1.23
N ASP A 469 -22.69 10.32 -0.71
CA ASP A 469 -23.39 10.44 0.57
C ASP A 469 -24.71 9.69 0.60
N ARG A 470 -25.57 9.89 -0.41
CA ARG A 470 -26.84 9.15 -0.54
C ARG A 470 -26.64 7.64 -0.60
N MET A 471 -25.63 7.18 -1.36
CA MET A 471 -25.33 5.75 -1.48
C MET A 471 -24.82 5.15 -0.17
N ILE A 472 -23.89 5.83 0.50
CA ILE A 472 -23.33 5.35 1.77
C ILE A 472 -24.40 5.35 2.85
N HIS A 473 -25.22 6.40 2.95
CA HIS A 473 -26.36 6.43 3.87
C HIS A 473 -27.32 5.27 3.61
N LEU A 474 -27.68 5.00 2.35
CA LEU A 474 -28.56 3.88 2.02
C LEU A 474 -28.00 2.54 2.50
N VAL A 475 -26.70 2.29 2.31
CA VAL A 475 -26.04 1.06 2.78
C VAL A 475 -26.01 0.98 4.30
N VAL A 476 -25.59 2.06 4.97
CA VAL A 476 -25.50 2.13 6.44
C VAL A 476 -26.89 1.92 7.07
N ASP A 477 -27.90 2.68 6.65
CA ASP A 477 -29.26 2.58 7.17
C ASP A 477 -29.87 1.18 6.93
N THR A 478 -29.60 0.58 5.78
CA THR A 478 -30.09 -0.78 5.47
C THR A 478 -29.41 -1.81 6.35
N MET A 479 -28.09 -1.72 6.53
CA MET A 479 -27.35 -2.63 7.40
C MET A 479 -27.75 -2.47 8.86
N GLU A 480 -27.92 -1.25 9.35
CA GLU A 480 -28.35 -1.01 10.72
C GLU A 480 -29.75 -1.57 11.00
N LYS A 481 -30.73 -1.31 10.12
CA LYS A 481 -32.11 -1.75 10.31
C LYS A 481 -32.30 -3.26 10.16
N MET A 482 -31.61 -3.86 9.19
CA MET A 482 -31.86 -5.24 8.78
C MET A 482 -30.79 -6.22 9.29
N TYR A 483 -29.60 -5.72 9.60
CA TYR A 483 -28.40 -6.51 9.91
C TYR A 483 -27.51 -5.89 11.00
N PRO A 484 -28.05 -5.49 12.17
CA PRO A 484 -27.32 -4.71 13.18
C PRO A 484 -26.06 -5.41 13.72
N GLU A 485 -26.05 -6.74 13.72
CA GLU A 485 -24.91 -7.57 14.16
C GLU A 485 -23.77 -7.67 13.13
N ARG A 486 -23.90 -7.04 11.96
CA ARG A 486 -22.89 -7.08 10.89
C ARG A 486 -21.90 -5.94 11.01
N SER A 487 -20.74 -6.13 10.39
CA SER A 487 -19.67 -5.14 10.35
C SER A 487 -19.54 -4.49 8.97
N LEU A 488 -19.31 -3.18 8.96
CA LEU A 488 -19.14 -2.36 7.76
C LEU A 488 -17.80 -1.59 7.83
N ALA A 489 -17.04 -1.58 6.74
CA ALA A 489 -15.92 -0.64 6.59
C ALA A 489 -16.20 0.39 5.50
N ILE A 490 -15.94 1.67 5.77
CA ILE A 490 -15.86 2.73 4.77
C ILE A 490 -14.39 3.16 4.64
N ILE A 491 -13.80 2.87 3.49
CA ILE A 491 -12.38 2.99 3.22
C ILE A 491 -12.18 4.10 2.20
N THR A 492 -11.25 5.01 2.46
CA THR A 492 -10.90 6.08 1.50
C THR A 492 -9.41 6.43 1.60
N PRO A 493 -8.74 6.82 0.50
CA PRO A 493 -7.31 7.15 0.54
C PRO A 493 -6.96 8.43 1.33
N PHE A 494 -7.91 9.34 1.57
CA PHE A 494 -7.62 10.68 2.10
C PHE A 494 -8.06 10.90 3.55
N ARG A 495 -7.18 11.50 4.36
CA ARG A 495 -7.43 11.76 5.78
C ARG A 495 -8.60 12.70 6.04
N ASP A 496 -8.76 13.75 5.22
CA ASP A 496 -9.85 14.71 5.41
C ASP A 496 -11.20 14.09 5.04
N THR A 497 -11.23 13.21 4.03
CA THR A 497 -12.43 12.47 3.67
C THR A 497 -12.82 11.49 4.78
N VAL A 498 -11.84 10.85 5.44
CA VAL A 498 -12.10 10.06 6.66
C VAL A 498 -12.71 10.90 7.77
N LYS A 499 -12.17 12.10 8.06
CA LYS A 499 -12.74 13.00 9.09
C LYS A 499 -14.21 13.33 8.78
N GLU A 500 -14.52 13.66 7.53
CA GLU A 500 -15.86 14.04 7.09
C GLU A 500 -16.87 12.89 7.19
N LEU A 501 -16.45 11.67 6.82
CA LEU A 501 -17.23 10.45 6.96
C LEU A 501 -17.41 10.04 8.43
N GLN A 502 -16.36 10.13 9.25
CA GLN A 502 -16.42 9.86 10.70
C GLN A 502 -17.43 10.76 11.40
N LYS A 503 -17.53 12.03 11.00
CA LYS A 503 -18.51 12.96 11.56
C LYS A 503 -19.97 12.55 11.28
N ARG A 504 -20.24 11.86 10.16
CA ARG A 504 -21.59 11.41 9.77
C ARG A 504 -21.94 10.05 10.35
N PHE A 505 -20.99 9.13 10.35
CA PHE A 505 -21.25 7.71 10.52
C PHE A 505 -20.53 7.08 11.72
N SER A 506 -19.77 7.83 12.51
CA SER A 506 -19.17 7.37 13.77
C SER A 506 -19.76 8.12 14.96
N ILE A 507 -21.08 8.06 15.07
CA ILE A 507 -21.89 8.67 16.15
C ILE A 507 -22.41 7.59 17.11
N SER A 508 -22.73 7.97 18.35
CA SER A 508 -23.21 7.05 19.40
C SER A 508 -24.51 6.32 19.07
N ASP A 509 -25.30 6.91 18.17
CA ASP A 509 -26.65 6.45 17.88
C ASP A 509 -26.66 5.38 16.78
N ILE A 510 -25.51 5.16 16.13
CA ILE A 510 -25.34 4.08 15.18
C ILE A 510 -24.89 2.84 15.95
N GLU A 511 -25.76 1.83 16.02
CA GLU A 511 -25.45 0.56 16.70
C GLU A 511 -24.59 -0.37 15.83
N LEU A 512 -24.64 -0.17 14.50
CA LEU A 512 -23.86 -0.93 13.54
C LEU A 512 -22.35 -0.74 13.76
N ASP A 513 -21.56 -1.83 13.70
CA ASP A 513 -20.09 -1.74 13.76
C ASP A 513 -19.53 -1.15 12.46
N VAL A 514 -19.41 0.19 12.43
CA VAL A 514 -18.85 0.94 11.30
C VAL A 514 -17.40 1.35 11.59
N THR A 515 -16.48 0.86 10.75
CA THR A 515 -15.10 1.32 10.72
C THR A 515 -14.85 2.26 9.55
N ILE A 516 -14.33 3.45 9.82
CA ILE A 516 -14.05 4.47 8.80
C ILE A 516 -12.59 4.86 8.89
N GLU A 517 -11.80 4.46 7.89
CA GLU A 517 -10.35 4.58 7.94
C GLU A 517 -9.69 4.76 6.56
N THR A 518 -8.43 5.17 6.61
CA THR A 518 -7.58 5.19 5.41
C THR A 518 -7.14 3.79 5.00
N ILE A 519 -6.86 3.57 3.71
CA ILE A 519 -6.37 2.27 3.20
C ILE A 519 -5.17 1.75 4.03
N ASP A 520 -4.23 2.62 4.40
CA ASP A 520 -3.04 2.24 5.17
C ASP A 520 -3.34 1.72 6.59
N ARG A 521 -4.51 2.06 7.15
CA ARG A 521 -4.89 1.71 8.53
C ARG A 521 -5.89 0.55 8.61
N ILE A 522 -6.42 0.11 7.46
CA ILE A 522 -7.40 -0.98 7.38
C ILE A 522 -6.76 -2.35 7.07
N GLN A 523 -5.44 -2.41 6.91
CA GLN A 523 -4.73 -3.69 6.70
C GLN A 523 -4.95 -4.64 7.89
N GLY A 524 -4.98 -5.95 7.62
CA GLY A 524 -5.35 -6.98 8.61
C GLY A 524 -6.87 -7.13 8.83
N MET A 525 -7.63 -6.03 8.75
CA MET A 525 -9.06 -6.05 9.06
C MET A 525 -9.91 -6.93 8.15
N THR A 526 -11.02 -7.42 8.71
CA THR A 526 -12.09 -8.14 8.03
C THR A 526 -13.42 -7.51 8.42
N VAL A 527 -14.31 -7.31 7.45
CA VAL A 527 -15.69 -6.84 7.67
C VAL A 527 -16.68 -7.62 6.81
N ASP A 528 -17.97 -7.54 7.11
CA ASP A 528 -19.00 -8.22 6.32
C ASP A 528 -19.30 -7.51 5.01
N TYR A 529 -19.29 -6.18 5.04
CA TYR A 529 -19.46 -5.30 3.89
C TYR A 529 -18.36 -4.24 3.87
N ALA A 530 -17.82 -3.91 2.69
CA ALA A 530 -16.85 -2.83 2.55
C ALA A 530 -17.30 -1.82 1.48
N ILE A 531 -17.07 -0.55 1.74
CA ILE A 531 -17.20 0.55 0.79
C ILE A 531 -15.82 1.13 0.55
N LEU A 532 -15.36 1.18 -0.70
CA LEU A 532 -14.18 1.93 -1.09
C LEU A 532 -14.64 3.22 -1.78
N TYR A 533 -14.51 4.35 -1.10
CA TYR A 533 -14.85 5.66 -1.63
C TYR A 533 -13.61 6.42 -2.13
N ILE A 534 -13.60 6.76 -3.41
CA ILE A 534 -12.55 7.51 -4.10
C ILE A 534 -13.15 8.86 -4.54
N PRO A 535 -12.90 9.94 -3.78
CA PRO A 535 -13.46 11.25 -4.10
C PRO A 535 -12.83 11.83 -5.36
N GLY A 536 -13.44 12.91 -5.87
CA GLY A 536 -13.05 13.62 -7.10
C GLY A 536 -11.69 14.33 -7.08
N ARG A 537 -10.68 13.82 -6.36
CA ARG A 537 -9.32 14.38 -6.29
C ARG A 537 -8.26 13.28 -6.37
N ASN A 538 -7.21 13.55 -7.15
CA ASN A 538 -5.94 12.81 -7.20
C ASN A 538 -6.05 11.27 -7.07
N PRO A 539 -6.67 10.57 -8.05
CA PRO A 539 -6.94 9.13 -7.93
C PRO A 539 -5.68 8.26 -8.00
N GLY A 540 -4.57 8.76 -8.55
CA GLY A 540 -3.36 7.97 -8.80
C GLY A 540 -2.77 7.35 -7.53
N PHE A 541 -2.75 8.10 -6.42
CA PHE A 541 -2.27 7.58 -5.13
C PHE A 541 -3.16 6.45 -4.57
N ALA A 542 -4.48 6.54 -4.79
CA ALA A 542 -5.46 5.59 -4.28
C ALA A 542 -5.44 4.25 -5.03
N LEU A 543 -4.97 4.27 -6.28
CA LEU A 543 -5.09 3.18 -7.25
C LEU A 543 -3.75 2.49 -7.54
N GLU A 544 -2.74 2.74 -6.70
CA GLU A 544 -1.56 1.90 -6.62
C GLU A 544 -1.98 0.45 -6.31
N GLU A 545 -1.34 -0.54 -6.97
CA GLU A 545 -1.79 -1.94 -6.98
C GLU A 545 -2.01 -2.50 -5.57
N ARG A 546 -1.06 -2.29 -4.64
CA ARG A 546 -1.11 -2.86 -3.29
C ARG A 546 -2.20 -2.19 -2.45
N ARG A 547 -2.31 -0.87 -2.52
CA ARG A 547 -3.40 -0.10 -1.87
C ARG A 547 -4.76 -0.57 -2.35
N PHE A 548 -4.94 -0.69 -3.65
CA PHE A 548 -6.21 -1.11 -4.25
C PHE A 548 -6.55 -2.56 -3.88
N ASN A 549 -5.58 -3.46 -3.96
CA ASN A 549 -5.71 -4.86 -3.55
C ASN A 549 -6.07 -4.99 -2.06
N VAL A 550 -5.45 -4.22 -1.17
CA VAL A 550 -5.83 -4.18 0.26
C VAL A 550 -7.26 -3.69 0.41
N ALA A 551 -7.62 -2.56 -0.19
CA ALA A 551 -8.93 -1.95 -0.03
C ALA A 551 -10.08 -2.85 -0.51
N THR A 552 -9.92 -3.55 -1.64
CA THR A 552 -10.98 -4.37 -2.23
C THR A 552 -11.14 -5.76 -1.62
N SER A 553 -10.20 -6.18 -0.77
CA SER A 553 -10.15 -7.54 -0.18
C SER A 553 -10.49 -7.61 1.31
N ARG A 554 -11.16 -6.57 1.85
CA ARG A 554 -11.56 -6.51 3.28
C ARG A 554 -12.88 -7.23 3.57
N SER A 555 -13.77 -7.30 2.59
CA SER A 555 -15.15 -7.78 2.77
C SER A 555 -15.26 -9.31 2.76
N ARG A 556 -16.18 -9.85 3.56
CA ARG A 556 -16.63 -11.26 3.54
C ARG A 556 -17.77 -11.48 2.54
N SER A 557 -18.46 -10.43 2.10
CA SER A 557 -19.58 -10.53 1.16
C SER A 557 -19.36 -9.61 -0.02
N THR A 558 -19.60 -8.31 0.16
CA THR A 558 -19.65 -7.32 -0.91
C THR A 558 -18.67 -6.19 -0.68
N THR A 559 -17.93 -5.81 -1.71
CA THR A 559 -17.16 -4.56 -1.77
C THR A 559 -17.83 -3.62 -2.75
N LEU A 560 -18.37 -2.49 -2.29
CA LEU A 560 -18.91 -1.42 -3.13
C LEU A 560 -17.84 -0.35 -3.36
N ILE A 561 -17.37 -0.23 -4.59
CA ILE A 561 -16.43 0.82 -4.99
C ILE A 561 -17.25 2.00 -5.52
N ILE A 562 -17.15 3.14 -4.86
CA ILE A 562 -17.77 4.41 -5.28
C ILE A 562 -16.64 5.34 -5.69
N SER A 563 -16.66 5.80 -6.94
CA SER A 563 -15.72 6.82 -7.40
C SER A 563 -16.46 8.00 -8.00
N ASP A 564 -16.01 9.21 -7.66
CA ASP A 564 -16.49 10.42 -8.33
C ASP A 564 -15.84 10.63 -9.70
N LEU A 565 -14.83 9.83 -10.04
CA LEU A 565 -14.07 9.91 -11.29
C LEU A 565 -14.20 8.62 -12.10
N PRO A 566 -14.22 8.69 -13.44
CA PRO A 566 -14.24 7.52 -14.30
C PRO A 566 -12.88 6.84 -14.29
N LEU A 567 -12.67 5.89 -13.37
CA LEU A 567 -11.38 5.25 -13.13
C LEU A 567 -10.78 4.62 -14.40
N GLN A 568 -11.60 4.14 -15.33
CA GLN A 568 -11.12 3.54 -16.58
C GLN A 568 -10.35 4.52 -17.49
N GLN A 569 -10.51 5.83 -17.30
CA GLN A 569 -9.95 6.86 -18.18
C GLN A 569 -8.55 7.31 -17.78
N PHE A 570 -8.02 6.90 -16.62
CA PHE A 570 -6.72 7.35 -16.14
C PHE A 570 -5.59 6.42 -16.57
N HIS A 571 -4.62 6.97 -17.30
CA HIS A 571 -3.43 6.23 -17.77
C HIS A 571 -2.39 5.95 -16.69
N SER A 572 -2.44 6.64 -15.55
CA SER A 572 -1.54 6.43 -14.41
C SER A 572 -1.90 5.20 -13.57
N ILE A 573 -3.06 4.59 -13.81
CA ILE A 573 -3.51 3.40 -13.08
C ILE A 573 -2.88 2.15 -13.70
N SER A 574 -2.48 1.21 -12.85
CA SER A 574 -1.96 -0.08 -13.30
C SER A 574 -2.95 -0.83 -14.22
N PRO A 575 -2.46 -1.51 -15.27
CA PRO A 575 -3.27 -2.42 -16.09
C PRO A 575 -4.04 -3.48 -15.28
N LYS A 576 -3.49 -3.95 -14.14
CA LYS A 576 -4.17 -4.91 -13.26
C LYS A 576 -5.39 -4.31 -12.60
N VAL A 577 -5.30 -3.07 -12.11
CA VAL A 577 -6.41 -2.35 -11.48
C VAL A 577 -7.47 -2.00 -12.50
N ILE A 578 -7.09 -1.55 -13.71
CA ILE A 578 -8.05 -1.33 -14.80
C ILE A 578 -8.76 -2.64 -15.18
N LYS A 579 -8.03 -3.74 -15.31
CA LYS A 579 -8.62 -5.06 -15.57
C LYS A 579 -9.60 -5.47 -14.48
N PHE A 580 -9.26 -5.25 -13.21
CA PHE A 580 -10.13 -5.53 -12.07
C PHE A 580 -11.43 -4.71 -12.17
N VAL A 581 -11.32 -3.38 -12.32
CA VAL A 581 -12.50 -2.48 -12.38
C VAL A 581 -13.40 -2.81 -13.57
N ASN A 582 -12.83 -3.18 -14.72
CA ASN A 582 -13.59 -3.56 -15.91
C ASN A 582 -14.32 -4.90 -15.78
N GLN A 583 -13.96 -5.72 -14.80
CA GLN A 583 -14.57 -7.02 -14.52
C GLN A 583 -15.53 -6.98 -13.32
N CYS A 584 -15.69 -5.82 -12.68
CA CYS A 584 -16.70 -5.62 -11.63
C CYS A 584 -18.11 -5.58 -12.22
N ASP A 585 -19.10 -5.94 -11.41
CA ASP A 585 -20.49 -5.64 -11.70
C ASP A 585 -20.71 -4.12 -11.57
N ILE A 586 -21.43 -3.51 -12.50
CA ILE A 586 -21.60 -2.05 -12.58
C ILE A 586 -22.93 -1.65 -11.96
N ILE A 587 -22.90 -0.68 -11.04
CA ILE A 587 -24.12 -0.06 -10.48
C ILE A 587 -24.25 1.39 -10.99
N ASP A 588 -25.41 1.71 -11.55
CA ASP A 588 -25.71 3.07 -12.00
C ASP A 588 -26.20 3.97 -10.85
N ASN A 589 -26.35 5.28 -11.13
CA ASN A 589 -26.84 6.25 -10.13
C ASN A 589 -28.32 6.05 -9.73
N ASN A 590 -29.05 5.19 -10.46
CA ASN A 590 -30.43 4.77 -10.14
C ASN A 590 -30.45 3.42 -9.40
N TYR A 591 -29.29 2.92 -8.99
CA TYR A 591 -29.11 1.66 -8.28
C TYR A 591 -29.48 0.42 -9.10
N ASN A 592 -29.42 0.47 -10.43
CA ASN A 592 -29.53 -0.73 -11.25
C ASN A 592 -28.17 -1.40 -11.41
N VAL A 593 -28.12 -2.72 -11.26
CA VAL A 593 -26.89 -3.50 -11.41
C VAL A 593 -26.87 -4.18 -12.76
N SER A 594 -25.76 -4.02 -13.47
CA SER A 594 -25.42 -4.71 -14.71
C SER A 594 -24.26 -5.65 -14.45
N ALA A 595 -24.55 -6.95 -14.49
CA ALA A 595 -23.55 -7.98 -14.22
C ALA A 595 -22.49 -8.04 -15.32
N TYR A 596 -21.23 -8.25 -14.94
CA TYR A 596 -20.18 -8.54 -15.89
C TYR A 596 -20.40 -9.93 -16.50
N GLN A 597 -20.69 -9.98 -17.80
CA GLN A 597 -20.72 -11.24 -18.54
C GLN A 597 -19.29 -11.61 -18.95
N MET A 598 -18.73 -12.64 -18.30
CA MET A 598 -17.51 -13.26 -18.82
C MET A 598 -17.80 -13.78 -20.22
N VAL A 599 -17.03 -13.33 -21.23
CA VAL A 599 -16.92 -14.08 -22.47
C VAL A 599 -16.19 -15.37 -22.10
N VAL A 600 -16.93 -16.48 -22.02
CA VAL A 600 -16.34 -17.80 -21.88
C VAL A 600 -15.57 -18.05 -23.16
N GLU A 601 -14.24 -17.94 -23.12
CA GLU A 601 -13.42 -18.64 -24.10
C GLU A 601 -13.72 -20.11 -23.90
N GLU A 602 -14.37 -20.73 -24.89
CA GLU A 602 -14.64 -22.17 -24.86
C GLU A 602 -13.34 -22.92 -24.52
N PRO A 603 -13.38 -23.90 -23.61
CA PRO A 603 -12.22 -24.73 -23.37
C PRO A 603 -11.84 -25.36 -24.71
N ILE A 604 -10.62 -25.09 -25.17
CA ILE A 604 -10.04 -25.78 -26.33
C ILE A 604 -10.24 -27.27 -26.07
N GLN A 605 -11.08 -27.91 -26.91
CA GLN A 605 -11.32 -29.34 -26.85
C GLN A 605 -9.98 -30.04 -26.79
N ALA A 606 -9.81 -30.92 -25.79
CA ALA A 606 -8.63 -31.75 -25.65
C ALA A 606 -8.34 -32.42 -27.00
N ALA A 607 -7.21 -32.05 -27.61
CA ALA A 607 -6.77 -32.66 -28.84
C ALA A 607 -6.64 -34.18 -28.61
N GLN A 608 -7.28 -34.96 -29.46
CA GLN A 608 -7.12 -36.41 -29.49
C GLN A 608 -5.64 -36.78 -29.69
N PRO A 609 -5.18 -37.93 -29.17
CA PRO A 609 -3.79 -38.34 -29.32
C PRO A 609 -3.51 -38.65 -30.79
N LEU A 610 -2.67 -37.85 -31.43
CA LEU A 610 -2.15 -38.13 -32.77
C LEU A 610 -1.05 -39.19 -32.68
N GLN A 611 -1.17 -40.19 -33.56
CA GLN A 611 -0.30 -41.34 -33.72
C GLN A 611 1.17 -40.97 -33.99
N GLU A 612 2.03 -41.92 -33.63
CA GLU A 612 3.48 -41.91 -33.67
C GLU A 612 4.09 -41.47 -35.02
N SER A 613 5.22 -40.75 -34.97
CA SER A 613 6.24 -40.84 -36.02
C SER A 613 7.66 -40.47 -35.55
N SER A 614 8.57 -41.39 -35.87
CA SER A 614 10.03 -41.34 -36.11
C SER A 614 10.96 -40.53 -35.18
N SER A 615 11.82 -41.25 -34.46
CA SER A 615 13.04 -40.78 -33.80
C SER A 615 14.27 -40.88 -34.72
N VAL A 616 15.16 -39.89 -34.69
CA VAL A 616 16.53 -39.99 -35.24
C VAL A 616 17.53 -39.80 -34.10
N GLU A 617 18.54 -40.68 -34.02
CA GLU A 617 19.60 -40.64 -33.01
C GLU A 617 20.81 -39.85 -33.51
N VAL A 618 21.32 -38.95 -32.66
CA VAL A 618 22.68 -38.38 -32.76
C VAL A 618 23.29 -38.41 -31.36
N GLY A 619 24.09 -39.44 -31.07
CA GLY A 619 24.74 -39.63 -29.78
C GLY A 619 23.78 -39.86 -28.60
N ASN A 620 24.26 -39.69 -27.37
CA ASN A 620 23.53 -39.98 -26.11
C ASN A 620 22.37 -39.02 -25.77
N ILE A 621 21.86 -38.23 -26.72
CA ILE A 621 20.76 -37.27 -26.49
C ILE A 621 19.65 -37.50 -27.52
N LYS A 622 18.44 -37.86 -27.05
CA LYS A 622 17.21 -37.91 -27.86
C LYS A 622 16.56 -36.53 -27.91
N VAL A 623 16.48 -35.92 -29.09
CA VAL A 623 15.75 -34.66 -29.32
C VAL A 623 14.49 -34.94 -30.15
N LYS A 624 13.33 -34.42 -29.70
CA LYS A 624 12.03 -34.55 -30.37
C LYS A 624 11.69 -33.22 -31.06
N ILE A 625 11.70 -33.18 -32.40
CA ILE A 625 11.33 -31.99 -33.16
C ILE A 625 9.79 -31.96 -33.28
N VAL A 626 9.16 -30.95 -32.67
CA VAL A 626 7.71 -30.73 -32.74
C VAL A 626 7.44 -29.55 -33.66
N GLY A 627 7.59 -29.77 -34.97
CA GLY A 627 7.19 -28.84 -36.04
C GLY A 627 8.13 -27.66 -36.30
N ASN A 628 8.26 -27.29 -37.58
CA ASN A 628 8.81 -25.99 -37.98
C ASN A 628 7.67 -24.97 -38.01
N ILE A 629 7.77 -23.93 -37.18
CA ILE A 629 6.88 -22.76 -37.24
C ILE A 629 7.44 -21.81 -38.29
N ASP A 630 6.71 -21.63 -39.38
CA ASP A 630 6.95 -20.57 -40.35
C ASP A 630 6.46 -19.24 -39.78
N LEU A 631 7.37 -18.47 -39.19
CA LEU A 631 7.11 -17.18 -38.53
C LEU A 631 6.59 -16.10 -39.48
N SER A 632 6.73 -16.28 -40.81
CA SER A 632 6.21 -15.34 -41.80
C SER A 632 4.68 -15.26 -41.84
N LYS A 633 3.98 -16.24 -41.24
CA LYS A 633 2.51 -16.31 -41.19
C LYS A 633 1.89 -15.61 -39.98
N PHE A 634 2.71 -15.12 -39.03
CA PHE A 634 2.25 -14.48 -37.78
C PHE A 634 2.56 -12.98 -37.71
N GLU A 635 3.24 -12.40 -38.71
CA GLU A 635 3.43 -10.95 -38.80
C GLU A 635 2.12 -10.27 -39.25
N ARG A 636 1.50 -9.49 -38.36
CA ARG A 636 0.44 -8.56 -38.76
C ARG A 636 1.03 -7.53 -39.72
N THR A 637 0.40 -7.33 -40.88
CA THR A 637 0.77 -6.28 -41.83
C THR A 637 0.72 -4.91 -41.15
N LYS A 638 1.88 -4.27 -41.02
CA LYS A 638 2.04 -2.90 -40.48
C LYS A 638 1.30 -1.93 -41.40
N LYS A 639 0.17 -1.38 -40.93
CA LYS A 639 -0.74 -0.53 -41.71
C LYS A 639 -0.10 0.77 -42.20
N GLU A 640 0.96 1.21 -41.53
CA GLU A 640 1.74 2.39 -41.86
C GLU A 640 2.73 2.19 -43.02
N ILE A 641 3.02 0.95 -43.41
CA ILE A 641 3.97 0.61 -44.47
C ILE A 641 3.27 0.60 -45.82
N GLN A 642 3.86 1.29 -46.80
CA GLN A 642 3.45 1.24 -48.20
C GLN A 642 4.43 0.37 -48.99
N PRO A 643 4.01 -0.81 -49.51
CA PRO A 643 4.92 -1.75 -50.18
C PRO A 643 5.58 -1.19 -51.44
N GLU A 644 4.91 -0.27 -52.14
CA GLU A 644 5.35 0.29 -53.42
C GLU A 644 6.25 1.53 -53.28
N LYS A 645 6.53 1.97 -52.04
CA LYS A 645 7.34 3.16 -51.74
C LYS A 645 8.46 2.82 -50.77
N LYS A 646 9.53 3.63 -50.76
CA LYS A 646 10.54 3.56 -49.70
C LYS A 646 9.94 4.16 -48.41
N ASN A 647 10.02 3.40 -47.31
CA ASN A 647 9.39 3.78 -46.04
C ASN A 647 10.47 4.34 -45.10
N TYR A 648 10.28 5.58 -44.63
CA TYR A 648 11.23 6.27 -43.76
C TYR A 648 10.56 6.58 -42.42
N TYR A 649 11.22 6.27 -41.31
CA TYR A 649 10.75 6.68 -39.99
C TYR A 649 11.36 8.02 -39.59
N ILE A 650 10.52 9.01 -39.33
CA ILE A 650 10.93 10.31 -38.79
C ILE A 650 10.56 10.35 -37.32
N ILE A 651 11.54 10.55 -36.45
CA ILE A 651 11.36 10.39 -35.01
C ILE A 651 11.35 11.77 -34.34
N ASP A 652 10.30 12.03 -33.58
CA ASP A 652 10.14 13.23 -32.78
C ASP A 652 10.98 13.18 -31.47
N THR A 653 11.38 14.34 -30.96
CA THR A 653 12.19 14.51 -29.74
C THR A 653 11.56 13.82 -28.54
N ASN A 654 10.25 13.96 -28.35
CA ASN A 654 9.51 13.33 -27.24
C ASN A 654 9.60 11.80 -27.26
N VAL A 655 9.80 11.20 -28.42
CA VAL A 655 9.93 9.73 -28.53
C VAL A 655 11.26 9.28 -27.94
N PHE A 656 12.35 10.00 -28.20
CA PHE A 656 13.66 9.72 -27.61
C PHE A 656 13.69 9.93 -26.10
N VAL A 657 12.99 10.96 -25.59
CA VAL A 657 12.89 11.22 -24.14
C VAL A 657 12.13 10.09 -23.43
N ASN A 658 11.08 9.55 -24.06
CA ASN A 658 10.26 8.49 -23.46
C ASN A 658 10.81 7.08 -23.68
N PHE A 659 11.52 6.84 -24.79
CA PHE A 659 12.05 5.53 -25.16
C PHE A 659 13.38 5.69 -25.93
N PRO A 660 14.52 5.80 -25.23
CA PRO A 660 15.81 6.16 -25.83
C PRO A 660 16.34 5.14 -26.85
N ASP A 661 15.99 3.87 -26.70
CA ASP A 661 16.37 2.76 -27.58
C ASP A 661 15.44 2.57 -28.80
N ILE A 662 14.63 3.58 -29.15
CA ILE A 662 13.57 3.41 -30.16
C ILE A 662 14.09 2.99 -31.53
N ILE A 663 15.29 3.47 -31.91
CA ILE A 663 15.90 3.13 -33.21
C ILE A 663 16.21 1.64 -33.31
N ASN A 664 16.51 0.97 -32.19
CA ASN A 664 16.78 -0.47 -32.14
C ASN A 664 15.51 -1.33 -32.33
N LYS A 665 14.34 -0.70 -32.28
CA LYS A 665 13.03 -1.34 -32.46
C LYS A 665 12.48 -1.14 -33.87
N ILE A 666 13.07 -0.25 -34.66
CA ILE A 666 12.74 -0.09 -36.08
C ILE A 666 13.48 -1.20 -36.84
N ASP A 667 12.76 -1.85 -37.75
CA ASP A 667 13.33 -2.90 -38.60
C ASP A 667 14.40 -2.27 -39.49
N LYS A 668 15.60 -2.86 -39.51
CA LYS A 668 16.80 -2.33 -40.19
C LYS A 668 16.59 -2.03 -41.67
N LYS A 669 15.57 -2.63 -42.31
CA LYS A 669 15.20 -2.37 -43.70
C LYS A 669 14.54 -1.00 -43.94
N TYR A 670 14.10 -0.30 -42.89
CA TYR A 670 13.45 1.01 -42.99
C TYR A 670 14.36 2.13 -42.46
N PRO A 671 14.92 3.00 -43.31
CA PRO A 671 15.83 4.03 -42.86
C PRO A 671 15.17 5.02 -41.89
N ILE A 672 15.98 5.54 -40.95
CA ILE A 672 15.53 6.49 -39.94
C ILE A 672 16.02 7.88 -40.31
N ILE A 673 15.15 8.87 -40.27
CA ILE A 673 15.50 10.27 -40.49
C ILE A 673 15.41 11.01 -39.16
N VAL A 674 16.52 11.62 -38.74
CA VAL A 674 16.61 12.44 -37.54
C VAL A 674 16.82 13.89 -37.96
N SER A 675 15.87 14.75 -37.59
CA SER A 675 15.99 16.19 -37.84
C SER A 675 17.11 16.78 -36.98
N ALA A 676 17.91 17.69 -37.55
CA ALA A 676 18.89 18.48 -36.79
C ALA A 676 18.24 19.23 -35.61
N LYS A 677 16.94 19.52 -35.70
CA LYS A 677 16.19 20.11 -34.59
C LYS A 677 16.02 19.16 -33.40
N VAL A 678 15.83 17.87 -33.65
CA VAL A 678 15.71 16.85 -32.60
C VAL A 678 17.01 16.71 -31.83
N THR A 679 18.16 16.69 -32.53
CA THR A 679 19.48 16.66 -31.89
C THR A 679 19.76 17.93 -31.07
N ASP A 680 19.36 19.10 -31.57
CA ASP A 680 19.48 20.39 -30.85
C ASP A 680 18.61 20.41 -29.58
N GLU A 681 17.41 19.85 -29.63
CA GLU A 681 16.50 19.78 -28.50
C GLU A 681 16.95 18.78 -27.43
N LEU A 682 17.39 17.59 -27.82
CA LEU A 682 17.93 16.61 -26.87
C LEU A 682 19.13 17.15 -26.10
N ASP A 683 19.93 18.03 -26.71
CA ASP A 683 21.06 18.66 -26.03
C ASP A 683 20.63 19.83 -25.12
N LYS A 684 19.64 20.64 -25.54
CA LYS A 684 19.15 21.82 -24.78
C LYS A 684 18.15 21.49 -23.65
N LEU A 685 17.43 20.37 -23.75
CA LEU A 685 16.39 19.99 -22.77
C LEU A 685 16.96 19.52 -21.42
N LYS A 686 18.28 19.30 -21.31
CA LYS A 686 18.98 18.84 -20.09
C LYS A 686 18.79 19.71 -18.84
N ILE A 687 18.23 20.91 -18.96
CA ILE A 687 18.08 21.90 -17.88
C ILE A 687 16.65 21.96 -17.33
N LYS A 688 15.64 21.50 -18.08
CA LYS A 688 14.20 21.66 -17.75
C LYS A 688 13.45 20.35 -17.50
N LEU A 689 14.10 19.21 -17.74
CA LEU A 689 13.53 17.88 -17.62
C LEU A 689 13.74 17.27 -16.23
N THR A 690 12.95 16.26 -15.88
CA THR A 690 13.21 15.41 -14.70
C THR A 690 14.53 14.64 -14.86
N GLU A 691 15.14 14.20 -13.77
CA GLU A 691 16.41 13.45 -13.80
C GLU A 691 16.35 12.18 -14.68
N GLN A 692 15.21 11.50 -14.71
CA GLN A 692 15.00 10.32 -15.57
C GLN A 692 14.94 10.69 -17.06
N GLU A 693 14.23 11.75 -17.41
CA GLU A 693 14.10 12.22 -18.79
C GLU A 693 15.43 12.77 -19.32
N LYS A 694 16.23 13.40 -18.45
CA LYS A 694 17.61 13.83 -18.76
C LYS A 694 18.52 12.64 -19.06
N HIS A 695 18.46 11.59 -18.23
CA HIS A 695 19.21 10.35 -18.48
C HIS A 695 18.77 9.68 -19.79
N ASN A 696 17.48 9.67 -20.09
CA ASN A 696 16.96 9.13 -21.35
C ASN A 696 17.47 9.94 -22.55
N ALA A 697 17.46 11.27 -22.48
CA ALA A 697 17.99 12.12 -23.56
C ALA A 697 19.50 11.89 -23.80
N GLU A 698 20.29 11.73 -22.73
CA GLU A 698 21.72 11.39 -22.82
C GLU A 698 21.95 10.01 -23.43
N ASN A 699 21.15 9.01 -23.04
CA ASN A 699 21.20 7.67 -23.63
C ASN A 699 20.83 7.70 -25.11
N ALA A 700 19.77 8.42 -25.49
CA ALA A 700 19.37 8.56 -26.89
C ALA A 700 20.49 9.17 -27.75
N LEU A 701 21.15 10.24 -27.28
CA LEU A 701 22.30 10.84 -27.97
C LEU A 701 23.48 9.86 -28.07
N ARG A 702 23.75 9.10 -27.00
CA ARG A 702 24.80 8.08 -27.01
C ARG A 702 24.50 6.96 -28.00
N ILE A 703 23.25 6.51 -28.10
CA ILE A 703 22.82 5.47 -29.03
C ILE A 703 22.95 5.98 -30.47
N LEU A 704 22.44 7.18 -30.77
CA LEU A 704 22.56 7.81 -32.08
C LEU A 704 24.02 7.96 -32.54
N ASN A 705 24.94 8.31 -31.63
CA ASN A 705 26.36 8.46 -31.97
C ASN A 705 27.11 7.13 -32.17
N ASN A 706 26.61 6.02 -31.62
CA ASN A 706 27.29 4.72 -31.66
C ASN A 706 26.61 3.72 -32.62
N GLU A 707 25.46 4.06 -33.19
CA GLU A 707 24.72 3.18 -34.09
C GLU A 707 25.35 3.19 -35.49
N ASN A 708 26.05 2.10 -35.82
CA ASN A 708 26.70 1.90 -37.12
C ASN A 708 26.02 0.82 -37.96
N SER A 709 24.97 0.16 -37.43
CA SER A 709 24.35 -1.02 -38.05
C SER A 709 22.97 -0.76 -38.65
N HIS A 710 22.45 0.47 -38.53
CA HIS A 710 21.17 0.92 -39.06
C HIS A 710 21.37 2.19 -39.90
N GLU A 711 20.74 2.29 -41.07
CA GLU A 711 20.76 3.50 -41.90
C GLU A 711 20.03 4.67 -41.20
N ILE A 712 20.81 5.63 -40.67
CA ILE A 712 20.32 6.87 -40.06
C ILE A 712 20.74 8.06 -40.92
N ILE A 713 19.77 8.87 -41.34
CA ILE A 713 19.93 10.06 -42.16
C ILE A 713 19.69 11.28 -41.28
N TYR A 714 20.69 12.15 -41.16
CA TYR A 714 20.54 13.43 -40.46
C TYR A 714 20.18 14.52 -41.45
N GLU A 715 19.06 15.20 -41.21
CA GLU A 715 18.48 16.15 -42.18
C GLU A 715 18.21 17.51 -41.54
N PHE A 716 18.54 18.59 -42.26
CA PHE A 716 18.20 19.94 -41.85
C PHE A 716 16.73 20.25 -42.19
N SER A 717 16.06 21.01 -41.34
CA SER A 717 14.70 21.49 -41.61
C SER A 717 14.67 22.43 -42.81
N ASP A 718 13.67 22.31 -43.68
CA ASP A 718 13.42 23.22 -44.80
C ASP A 718 12.04 23.84 -44.68
N VAL A 719 11.99 24.96 -43.96
CA VAL A 719 10.75 25.66 -43.62
C VAL A 719 10.04 26.27 -44.84
N SER A 720 10.69 26.30 -46.02
CA SER A 720 10.04 26.73 -47.26
C SER A 720 8.98 25.73 -47.76
N LEU A 721 9.07 24.46 -47.32
CA LEU A 721 8.12 23.40 -47.65
C LEU A 721 6.83 23.46 -46.81
N LEU A 722 6.81 24.25 -45.73
CA LEU A 722 5.65 24.38 -44.86
C LEU A 722 4.63 25.36 -45.45
N PRO A 723 3.31 25.10 -45.32
CA PRO A 723 2.28 26.08 -45.66
C PRO A 723 2.42 27.36 -44.84
N ASP A 724 1.95 28.49 -45.38
CA ASP A 724 2.04 29.78 -44.70
C ASP A 724 1.20 29.87 -43.41
N ASP A 725 0.19 29.01 -43.25
CA ASP A 725 -0.63 28.88 -42.03
C ASP A 725 0.14 28.25 -40.85
N PHE A 726 1.34 27.70 -41.09
CA PHE A 726 2.14 27.03 -40.06
C PHE A 726 3.25 27.96 -39.56
N ASP A 727 3.41 28.06 -38.23
CA ASP A 727 4.51 28.79 -37.64
C ASP A 727 5.87 28.16 -38.01
N LYS A 728 6.62 28.84 -38.89
CA LYS A 728 7.94 28.39 -39.37
C LYS A 728 9.01 28.38 -38.28
N ARG A 729 8.74 28.92 -37.08
CA ARG A 729 9.65 28.92 -35.91
C ARG A 729 9.36 27.79 -34.92
N SER A 730 8.22 27.10 -35.05
CA SER A 730 7.85 25.99 -34.16
C SER A 730 8.75 24.77 -34.40
N PRO A 731 9.38 24.18 -33.37
CA PRO A 731 10.20 22.99 -33.52
C PRO A 731 9.48 21.79 -34.15
N ASP A 732 8.24 21.54 -33.74
CA ASP A 732 7.37 20.51 -34.34
C ASP A 732 7.23 20.72 -35.84
N ASN A 733 7.05 21.97 -36.28
CA ASN A 733 6.92 22.30 -37.69
C ASN A 733 8.27 22.18 -38.42
N MET A 734 9.39 22.45 -37.75
CA MET A 734 10.73 22.21 -38.28
C MET A 734 10.99 20.71 -38.50
N ILE A 735 10.54 19.84 -37.58
CA ILE A 735 10.59 18.37 -37.75
C ILE A 735 9.64 17.94 -38.87
N LEU A 736 8.44 18.51 -38.93
CA LEU A 736 7.47 18.25 -39.99
C LEU A 736 7.99 18.63 -41.39
N SER A 737 8.77 19.70 -41.50
CA SER A 737 9.38 20.12 -42.75
C SER A 737 10.39 19.09 -43.31
N VAL A 738 11.06 18.34 -42.42
CA VAL A 738 11.93 17.23 -42.82
C VAL A 738 11.10 16.11 -43.43
N ALA A 739 9.95 15.78 -42.84
CA ALA A 739 9.05 14.77 -43.40
C ALA A 739 8.56 15.15 -44.81
N LEU A 740 8.31 16.44 -45.07
CA LEU A 740 7.85 16.93 -46.37
C LEU A 740 8.87 16.77 -47.50
N LYS A 741 10.18 16.81 -47.19
CA LYS A 741 11.24 16.53 -48.19
C LYS A 741 11.10 15.14 -48.82
N TYR A 742 10.58 14.19 -48.04
CA TYR A 742 10.46 12.78 -48.44
C TYR A 742 9.03 12.42 -48.84
N LYS A 743 8.14 13.40 -49.07
CA LYS A 743 6.71 13.18 -49.38
C LYS A 743 6.46 12.40 -50.68
N ALA A 744 7.43 12.37 -51.61
CA ALA A 744 7.35 11.51 -52.80
C ALA A 744 7.30 10.02 -52.42
N GLU A 745 8.00 9.66 -51.34
CA GLU A 745 8.10 8.32 -50.75
C GLU A 745 7.02 8.12 -49.66
N ASN A 746 7.25 7.26 -48.65
CA ASN A 746 6.38 7.16 -47.48
C ASN A 746 7.11 7.58 -46.20
N PRO A 747 7.06 8.87 -45.83
CA PRO A 747 7.53 9.34 -44.53
C PRO A 747 6.51 8.96 -43.44
N ILE A 748 6.98 8.29 -42.40
CA ILE A 748 6.20 7.84 -41.25
C ILE A 748 6.67 8.61 -40.02
N MET A 749 5.85 9.56 -39.58
CA MET A 749 6.10 10.35 -38.37
C MET A 749 5.79 9.52 -37.12
N LEU A 750 6.84 9.19 -36.36
CA LEU A 750 6.75 8.56 -35.05
C LEU A 750 6.79 9.66 -33.98
N THR A 751 5.62 9.97 -33.40
CA THR A 751 5.47 10.98 -32.35
C THR A 751 4.37 10.62 -31.37
N SER A 752 4.56 10.99 -30.10
CA SER A 752 3.50 10.88 -29.07
C SER A 752 2.71 12.18 -28.90
N ASP A 753 3.08 13.25 -29.60
CA ASP A 753 2.38 14.52 -29.55
C ASP A 753 1.12 14.49 -30.44
N ASN A 754 -0.02 14.86 -29.87
CA ASN A 754 -1.29 14.83 -30.60
C ASN A 754 -1.39 15.96 -31.65
N GLY A 755 -0.77 17.11 -31.39
CA GLY A 755 -0.71 18.25 -32.31
C GLY A 755 0.12 17.94 -33.54
N LEU A 756 1.32 17.39 -33.37
CA LEU A 756 2.19 16.98 -34.48
C LEU A 756 1.59 15.82 -35.29
N GLN A 757 0.89 14.89 -34.64
CA GLN A 757 0.11 13.86 -35.34
C GLN A 757 -0.98 14.47 -36.24
N LEU A 758 -1.76 15.42 -35.72
CA LEU A 758 -2.81 16.08 -36.48
C LEU A 758 -2.24 16.88 -37.65
N LYS A 759 -1.20 17.68 -37.41
CA LYS A 759 -0.47 18.45 -38.43
C LYS A 759 0.08 17.57 -39.55
N SER A 760 0.69 16.43 -39.19
CA SER A 760 1.21 15.46 -40.16
C SER A 760 0.10 14.87 -41.03
N LYS A 761 -1.05 14.51 -40.42
CA LYS A 761 -2.22 14.03 -41.16
C LYS A 761 -2.77 15.07 -42.14
N ILE A 762 -2.85 16.35 -41.73
CA ILE A 762 -3.29 17.46 -42.58
C ILE A 762 -2.42 17.57 -43.84
N LEU A 763 -1.11 17.32 -43.72
CA LEU A 763 -0.17 17.39 -44.84
C LEU A 763 -0.03 16.10 -45.64
N GLY A 764 -0.80 15.06 -45.30
CA GLY A 764 -0.78 13.75 -45.96
C GLY A 764 0.42 12.88 -45.58
N ILE A 765 1.01 13.10 -44.39
CA ILE A 765 2.11 12.29 -43.85
C ILE A 765 1.55 11.20 -42.94
N THR A 766 2.04 9.97 -43.12
CA THR A 766 1.68 8.82 -42.29
C THR A 766 2.16 9.05 -40.86
N THR A 767 1.33 8.72 -39.85
CA THR A 767 1.67 8.92 -38.44
C THR A 767 1.48 7.64 -37.65
N ILE A 768 2.35 7.42 -36.67
CA ILE A 768 2.21 6.35 -35.70
C ILE A 768 2.65 6.85 -34.32
N SER A 769 1.87 6.53 -33.30
CA SER A 769 2.25 6.86 -31.93
C SER A 769 3.25 5.85 -31.38
N LEU A 770 4.12 6.26 -30.46
CA LEU A 770 5.06 5.36 -29.79
C LEU A 770 4.36 4.14 -29.19
N LYS A 771 3.21 4.35 -28.55
CA LYS A 771 2.37 3.29 -27.98
C LYS A 771 1.91 2.26 -29.03
N ASN A 772 1.48 2.73 -30.21
CA ASN A 772 1.03 1.84 -31.28
C ASN A 772 2.21 1.13 -31.95
N PHE A 773 3.33 1.83 -32.13
CA PHE A 773 4.56 1.26 -32.68
C PHE A 773 5.10 0.11 -31.81
N LEU A 774 5.15 0.30 -30.48
CA LEU A 774 5.63 -0.75 -29.57
C LEU A 774 4.67 -1.95 -29.48
N LYS A 775 3.35 -1.72 -29.57
CA LYS A 775 2.36 -2.81 -29.64
C LYS A 775 2.52 -3.68 -30.88
N ASN A 776 2.88 -3.08 -32.02
CA ASN A 776 3.03 -3.79 -33.30
C ASN A 776 4.32 -4.63 -33.38
N ASN A 777 5.31 -4.41 -32.49
CA ASN A 777 6.61 -5.09 -32.52
C ASN A 777 6.79 -6.14 -31.40
N HIS A 778 5.72 -6.54 -30.69
CA HIS A 778 5.83 -7.34 -29.45
C HIS A 778 5.93 -8.87 -29.63
N PHE A 779 6.18 -9.38 -30.83
CA PHE A 779 6.31 -10.83 -31.09
C PHE A 779 7.68 -11.27 -31.63
N ILE A 780 8.80 -10.75 -31.11
CA ILE A 780 10.11 -11.42 -31.27
C ILE A 780 10.94 -11.26 -30.00
N ARG A 781 10.94 -12.28 -29.13
CA ARG A 781 12.03 -12.62 -28.20
C ARG A 781 11.85 -14.06 -27.72
N LEU A 782 12.38 -15.01 -28.48
CA LEU A 782 12.84 -16.30 -28.01
C LEU A 782 14.30 -16.45 -28.47
N SER A 783 15.21 -16.25 -27.54
CA SER A 783 16.58 -16.80 -27.48
C SER A 783 17.17 -16.41 -26.14
#